data_AF-A0A2S1LZJ0-F1
#
_entry.id   AF-A0A2S1LZJ0-F1
#
_cell.length_a   1.000
_cell.length_b   1.000
_cell.length_c   1.000
_cell.angle_alpha   90.00
_cell.angle_beta   90.00
_cell.angle_gamma   90.00
#
_symmetry.space_group_name_H-M   'P 1'
#
loop_
_entity.id
_entity.type
_entity.pdbx_description
1 polymer ?
#
loop_
_entity_poly.entity_id
_entity_poly.type
_entity_poly.pdbx_seq_one_letter_code
_entity_poly.pdbx_strand_id
1 'polypeptide(L)'
;MKKLLLPMFFVVSLFFISHPLNASAQVVDETKLKTAQFDYEDYYQNKVITYRGDSGITFTSYSTKWNTVEKLKALETELLKNKHGEELKLLSTINIFPDYPAGQDVLGQYFAEYTYGSKSVSLSPNRKIYLYGGDKYSTVESIASTMAHEYGHHFTFYHLFKKEHLVPSKWKESQYAQIRHMKQYGPFNQNPVPYKWDLSEILAEDYVELFGSSKAIASHMPMNSVIQSPFENKSIQQYWTEAIQEKEYKPEETIPLYLTDYKSSSLLSLQLTALNLGKLDTYLVAQDDEDKYLPVLFDTFKGAMQVRKWYEGEKLGSKSSWLFSKDQNNGIVFKLIQHSEDGFNRGSERLKINLQNIEGSEISNAKLIEHLTLTKEEIEEKMLQEGIREGVPYELIKAVAAVSSNYEQFQNEQPKVDDNGRIGIMGVKLTAEQAAAQNIDFESLKYSPLYNIEIGVKLLKEHFNDNTLPSMRNKNQQMLEHWYFALMAYRGFTEDTNPQKTDNFQHSIYKYIADITTRDLQEIPYIEASQYNGVVKLTKKVYPLEGATEATSLYTNNQKGYIYTGKGVLYNQPGEKVLTSLPKYTPVLIRENAMLKDGHLFYKVNTFNGQNGYIRAEHIKGGDVTIFSDIVQDEVVSAVGYLQLRGVIEGYGDGTFRPYQSLSREHAAKMIVQELQLTKDPTYKMKSTDVNKDNLYYTQLAILEQYDIMGRGGKLRPKEPLTREQMAAVLARAYSKVYKEAEQERVFKDVKKTSWSYNDINILAENRITVLNEYYRPYENVTRGQFALFLQRSASLK
;
A
#
# COMPACT_ATOMS: atom_id res chain seq x y z
N MET A 1 40.71 -73.06 63.74
CA MET A 1 40.56 -74.00 62.61
C MET A 1 40.87 -73.27 61.30
N LYS A 2 41.33 -73.99 60.26
CA LYS A 2 41.63 -73.58 58.85
C LYS A 2 40.80 -72.38 58.31
N LYS A 3 41.20 -71.50 57.37
CA LYS A 3 42.40 -71.14 56.55
C LYS A 3 42.00 -69.85 55.73
N LEU A 4 42.83 -69.00 55.07
CA LEU A 4 44.28 -68.71 55.02
C LEU A 4 44.56 -67.45 54.11
N LEU A 5 45.47 -66.54 54.51
CA LEU A 5 46.25 -65.53 53.71
C LEU A 5 45.55 -64.40 52.87
N LEU A 6 45.93 -63.13 53.20
CA LEU A 6 46.67 -62.09 52.42
C LEU A 6 46.73 -62.13 50.85
N PRO A 7 47.17 -61.03 50.15
CA PRO A 7 47.03 -59.57 50.37
C PRO A 7 46.82 -58.71 49.06
N MET A 8 46.82 -57.38 49.20
CA MET A 8 47.34 -56.32 48.30
C MET A 8 47.20 -56.32 46.74
N PHE A 9 46.82 -55.13 46.26
CA PHE A 9 47.30 -54.40 45.05
C PHE A 9 46.69 -54.60 43.64
N PHE A 10 46.65 -53.43 42.98
CA PHE A 10 46.62 -53.10 41.55
C PHE A 10 45.31 -53.04 40.75
N VAL A 11 45.16 -51.87 40.12
CA VAL A 11 44.23 -51.48 39.06
C VAL A 11 44.60 -52.19 37.75
N VAL A 12 43.62 -52.65 36.97
CA VAL A 12 43.50 -52.42 35.51
C VAL A 12 42.04 -52.66 35.08
N SER A 13 41.57 -51.78 34.19
CA SER A 13 40.25 -51.79 33.54
C SER A 13 40.04 -52.93 32.53
N LEU A 14 38.79 -53.38 32.34
CA LEU A 14 38.11 -53.32 31.03
C LEU A 14 36.62 -53.75 31.11
N PHE A 15 35.75 -52.79 30.81
CA PHE A 15 34.38 -52.89 30.30
C PHE A 15 33.60 -54.23 30.38
N PHE A 16 32.51 -54.19 31.16
CA PHE A 16 31.22 -54.70 30.68
C PHE A 16 30.16 -53.60 30.74
N ILE A 17 29.28 -53.57 29.74
CA ILE A 17 28.39 -52.44 29.42
C ILE A 17 27.18 -52.43 30.36
N SER A 18 27.14 -51.49 31.29
CA SER A 18 25.91 -51.14 32.01
C SER A 18 24.95 -50.43 31.06
N HIS A 19 23.83 -51.07 30.73
CA HIS A 19 22.76 -50.42 29.96
C HIS A 19 22.16 -49.26 30.78
N PRO A 20 21.92 -48.08 30.19
CA PRO A 20 21.18 -47.03 30.87
C PRO A 20 19.71 -47.44 31.02
N LEU A 21 19.22 -47.45 32.26
CA LEU A 21 17.79 -47.57 32.55
C LEU A 21 17.09 -46.27 32.11
N ASN A 22 16.34 -46.31 31.02
CA ASN A 22 15.40 -45.25 30.67
C ASN A 22 14.23 -45.29 31.66
N ALA A 23 14.01 -44.20 32.39
CA ALA A 23 12.84 -44.07 33.25
C ALA A 23 11.66 -43.52 32.44
N SER A 24 10.56 -44.26 32.40
CA SER A 24 9.26 -43.74 31.98
C SER A 24 8.54 -43.13 33.18
N ALA A 25 7.87 -42.00 32.97
CA ALA A 25 6.91 -41.44 33.92
C ALA A 25 5.51 -41.55 33.31
N GLN A 26 4.58 -42.16 34.04
CA GLN A 26 3.22 -42.41 33.58
C GLN A 26 2.22 -41.69 34.49
N VAL A 27 1.21 -41.08 33.86
CA VAL A 27 0.08 -40.37 34.49
C VAL A 27 0.48 -39.14 35.31
N VAL A 28 0.68 -38.01 34.63
CA VAL A 28 0.33 -36.71 35.21
C VAL A 28 -1.17 -36.53 34.98
N ASP A 29 -1.97 -36.77 36.02
CA ASP A 29 -3.37 -36.32 36.04
C ASP A 29 -3.37 -34.84 36.44
N GLU A 30 -3.66 -33.97 35.49
CA GLU A 30 -3.63 -32.51 35.68
C GLU A 30 -4.75 -32.02 36.61
N THR A 31 -5.85 -32.79 36.72
CA THR A 31 -7.00 -32.48 37.59
C THR A 31 -6.74 -32.77 39.07
N LYS A 32 -5.72 -33.59 39.38
CA LYS A 32 -5.29 -33.99 40.74
C LYS A 32 -6.40 -34.67 41.59
N LEU A 33 -7.47 -35.17 40.97
CA LEU A 33 -8.59 -35.81 41.67
C LEU A 33 -8.25 -37.27 42.04
N LYS A 34 -7.79 -37.45 43.28
CA LYS A 34 -7.45 -38.76 43.89
C LYS A 34 -8.64 -39.71 44.09
N THR A 35 -9.34 -40.12 43.03
CA THR A 35 -10.07 -41.41 42.93
C THR A 35 -10.64 -41.61 41.51
N ALA A 36 -9.82 -42.03 40.55
CA ALA A 36 -10.20 -42.91 39.43
C ALA A 36 -9.02 -43.16 38.46
N GLN A 37 -8.14 -44.12 38.78
CA GLN A 37 -7.42 -44.87 37.72
C GLN A 37 -8.33 -45.97 37.14
N PHE A 38 -9.56 -45.60 36.81
CA PHE A 38 -10.41 -46.40 35.92
C PHE A 38 -10.12 -45.92 34.51
N ASP A 39 -9.83 -46.82 33.57
CA ASP A 39 -9.94 -46.44 32.17
C ASP A 39 -11.43 -46.21 31.93
N TYR A 40 -11.85 -44.95 31.75
CA TYR A 40 -13.28 -44.63 31.61
C TYR A 40 -13.90 -45.42 30.45
N GLU A 41 -13.10 -45.81 29.46
CA GLU A 41 -13.46 -46.75 28.39
C GLU A 41 -14.09 -48.07 28.89
N ASP A 42 -13.68 -48.59 30.05
CA ASP A 42 -14.24 -49.81 30.67
C ASP A 42 -15.57 -49.56 31.41
N TYR A 43 -15.79 -48.33 31.88
CA TYR A 43 -17.04 -47.93 32.55
C TYR A 43 -18.16 -47.69 31.53
N TYR A 44 -17.85 -46.99 30.43
CA TYR A 44 -18.80 -46.73 29.33
C TYR A 44 -18.84 -47.91 28.34
N GLN A 45 -19.36 -49.06 28.79
CA GLN A 45 -19.30 -50.35 28.07
C GLN A 45 -19.90 -50.35 26.64
N ASN A 46 -20.76 -49.38 26.30
CA ASN A 46 -21.38 -49.26 24.98
C ASN A 46 -20.80 -48.08 24.19
N LYS A 47 -19.79 -48.35 23.36
CA LYS A 47 -19.29 -47.41 22.34
C LYS A 47 -20.42 -47.10 21.35
N VAL A 48 -20.72 -45.82 21.13
CA VAL A 48 -21.76 -45.38 20.19
C VAL A 48 -21.23 -45.48 18.75
N ILE A 49 -20.03 -44.94 18.52
CA ILE A 49 -19.38 -44.98 17.21
C ILE A 49 -17.85 -44.76 17.32
N THR A 50 -17.10 -45.22 16.32
CA THR A 50 -15.66 -44.99 16.20
C THR A 50 -15.33 -44.59 14.76
N TYR A 51 -14.46 -43.61 14.60
CA TYR A 51 -13.93 -43.15 13.31
C TYR A 51 -12.41 -43.09 13.39
N ARG A 52 -11.70 -43.72 12.44
CA ARG A 52 -10.27 -43.52 12.26
C ARG A 52 -10.05 -42.43 11.22
N GLY A 53 -9.50 -41.32 11.67
CA GLY A 53 -9.24 -40.13 10.89
C GLY A 53 -8.11 -40.27 9.88
N ASP A 54 -8.10 -39.38 8.90
CA ASP A 54 -7.07 -39.33 7.85
C ASP A 54 -5.70 -38.89 8.43
N SER A 55 -5.68 -38.20 9.58
CA SER A 55 -4.50 -37.90 10.39
C SER A 55 -3.87 -39.12 11.08
N GLY A 56 -4.61 -40.24 11.14
CA GLY A 56 -4.26 -41.44 11.90
C GLY A 56 -4.89 -41.51 13.30
N ILE A 57 -5.41 -40.39 13.82
CA ILE A 57 -6.10 -40.30 15.12
C ILE A 57 -7.41 -41.08 15.08
N THR A 58 -7.70 -41.84 16.14
CA THR A 58 -8.97 -42.55 16.31
C THR A 58 -9.91 -41.78 17.23
N PHE A 59 -11.04 -41.34 16.71
CA PHE A 59 -12.12 -40.71 17.45
C PHE A 59 -13.11 -41.78 17.93
N THR A 60 -13.31 -41.91 19.25
CA THR A 60 -14.33 -42.80 19.83
C THR A 60 -15.38 -41.98 20.55
N SER A 61 -16.66 -42.22 20.28
CA SER A 61 -17.75 -41.57 20.98
C SER A 61 -18.54 -42.55 21.83
N TYR A 62 -18.76 -42.15 23.08
CA TYR A 62 -19.72 -42.71 24.02
C TYR A 62 -20.94 -41.77 24.17
N SER A 63 -20.92 -40.60 23.53
CA SER A 63 -22.00 -39.61 23.55
C SER A 63 -23.11 -39.96 22.55
N THR A 64 -24.36 -39.84 22.99
CA THR A 64 -25.54 -40.08 22.14
C THR A 64 -25.72 -39.01 21.06
N LYS A 65 -25.09 -37.84 21.24
CA LYS A 65 -25.14 -36.72 20.29
C LYS A 65 -24.01 -36.76 19.26
N TRP A 66 -22.87 -37.37 19.59
CA TRP A 66 -21.73 -37.54 18.70
C TRP A 66 -21.76 -38.93 18.06
N ASN A 67 -22.82 -39.22 17.32
CA ASN A 67 -23.24 -40.57 16.93
C ASN A 67 -23.11 -40.91 15.43
N THR A 68 -22.44 -40.06 14.63
CA THR A 68 -22.23 -40.32 13.19
C THR A 68 -20.77 -40.07 12.78
N VAL A 69 -20.33 -40.74 11.71
CA VAL A 69 -18.95 -40.61 11.19
C VAL A 69 -18.70 -39.17 10.73
N GLU A 70 -19.70 -38.53 10.13
CA GLU A 70 -19.61 -37.17 9.62
C GLU A 70 -19.35 -36.16 10.74
N LYS A 71 -19.93 -36.37 11.93
CA LYS A 71 -19.65 -35.53 13.10
C LYS A 71 -18.23 -35.71 13.62
N LEU A 72 -17.74 -36.96 13.70
CA LEU A 72 -16.35 -37.23 14.11
C LEU A 72 -15.34 -36.72 13.09
N LYS A 73 -15.63 -36.86 11.79
CA LYS A 73 -14.81 -36.29 10.71
C LYS A 73 -14.84 -34.76 10.71
N ALA A 74 -15.97 -34.13 11.01
CA ALA A 74 -16.04 -32.69 11.19
C ALA A 74 -15.25 -32.20 12.41
N LEU A 75 -15.16 -33.01 13.47
CA LEU A 75 -14.32 -32.72 14.63
C LEU A 75 -12.83 -32.89 14.33
N GLU A 76 -12.42 -33.93 13.59
CA GLU A 76 -11.05 -34.05 13.06
C GLU A 76 -10.70 -32.86 12.16
N THR A 77 -11.59 -32.49 11.24
CA THR A 77 -11.42 -31.34 10.35
C THR A 77 -11.24 -30.03 11.14
N GLU A 78 -11.84 -29.92 12.33
CA GLU A 78 -11.65 -28.77 13.21
C GLU A 78 -10.35 -28.85 14.00
N LEU A 79 -9.94 -30.04 14.47
CA LEU A 79 -8.64 -30.26 15.11
C LEU A 79 -7.50 -29.81 14.18
N LEU A 80 -7.55 -30.22 12.92
CA LEU A 80 -6.54 -29.92 11.90
C LEU A 80 -6.53 -28.45 11.42
N LYS A 81 -7.45 -27.60 11.90
CA LYS A 81 -7.37 -26.14 11.72
C LYS A 81 -6.63 -25.42 12.85
N ASN A 82 -6.37 -26.10 13.97
CA ASN A 82 -5.41 -25.59 14.94
C ASN A 82 -4.00 -25.83 14.37
N LYS A 83 -3.04 -24.99 14.72
CA LYS A 83 -1.68 -25.09 14.19
C LYS A 83 -0.94 -26.24 14.89
N HIS A 84 -0.43 -27.16 14.08
CA HIS A 84 0.23 -28.39 14.51
C HIS A 84 1.51 -28.65 13.70
N GLY A 85 2.41 -29.46 14.24
CA GLY A 85 3.67 -29.92 13.66
C GLY A 85 3.78 -31.45 13.66
N GLU A 86 4.99 -31.95 13.90
CA GLU A 86 5.31 -33.38 13.99
C GLU A 86 4.69 -34.08 15.21
N GLU A 87 4.35 -33.34 16.27
CA GLU A 87 3.77 -33.86 17.51
C GLU A 87 2.45 -34.58 17.29
N LEU A 88 1.64 -34.12 16.33
CA LEU A 88 0.34 -34.70 15.97
C LEU A 88 0.41 -36.23 15.76
N LYS A 89 1.56 -36.75 15.28
CA LYS A 89 1.81 -38.18 15.05
C LYS A 89 1.91 -39.01 16.34
N LEU A 90 2.07 -38.36 17.50
CA LEU A 90 2.15 -38.99 18.81
C LEU A 90 0.76 -39.08 19.48
N LEU A 91 -0.24 -38.32 19.03
CA LEU A 91 -1.63 -38.41 19.45
C LEU A 91 -2.33 -39.57 18.72
N SER A 92 -2.86 -40.56 19.44
CA SER A 92 -3.54 -41.71 18.82
C SER A 92 -5.05 -41.67 18.94
N THR A 93 -5.59 -41.01 19.97
CA THR A 93 -7.00 -41.22 20.35
C THR A 93 -7.64 -39.97 20.95
N ILE A 94 -8.85 -39.65 20.49
CA ILE A 94 -9.73 -38.66 21.12
C ILE A 94 -11.05 -39.35 21.49
N ASN A 95 -11.39 -39.38 22.78
CA ASN A 95 -12.62 -39.99 23.27
C ASN A 95 -13.62 -38.91 23.68
N ILE A 96 -14.90 -39.06 23.31
CA ILE A 96 -15.98 -38.12 23.62
C ILE A 96 -17.00 -38.82 24.53
N PHE A 97 -17.13 -38.35 25.77
CA PHE A 97 -18.05 -38.90 26.76
C PHE A 97 -19.32 -38.04 26.86
N PRO A 98 -20.49 -38.63 27.21
CA PRO A 98 -21.76 -37.89 27.28
C PRO A 98 -21.78 -36.85 28.40
N ASP A 99 -21.15 -37.16 29.53
CA ASP A 99 -21.16 -36.44 30.81
C ASP A 99 -19.73 -36.19 31.34
N TYR A 100 -19.59 -35.94 32.65
CA TYR A 100 -18.36 -35.42 33.27
C TYR A 100 -17.78 -36.38 34.31
N PRO A 101 -17.15 -37.50 33.89
CA PRO A 101 -16.63 -38.51 34.81
C PRO A 101 -15.49 -37.99 35.71
N ALA A 102 -14.76 -36.98 35.27
CA ALA A 102 -13.74 -36.28 36.05
C ALA A 102 -14.29 -35.12 36.93
N GLY A 103 -15.62 -34.94 37.02
CA GLY A 103 -16.27 -33.86 37.78
C GLY A 103 -16.84 -32.75 36.90
N GLN A 104 -17.93 -32.12 37.35
CA GLN A 104 -18.79 -31.25 36.53
C GLN A 104 -18.10 -30.01 35.93
N ASP A 105 -17.00 -29.57 36.54
CA ASP A 105 -16.22 -28.40 36.09
C ASP A 105 -15.05 -28.78 35.16
N VAL A 106 -14.83 -30.07 34.89
CA VAL A 106 -13.78 -30.59 34.01
C VAL A 106 -14.37 -30.91 32.63
N LEU A 107 -14.01 -30.12 31.62
CA LEU A 107 -14.55 -30.25 30.25
C LEU A 107 -13.72 -31.17 29.34
N GLY A 108 -12.46 -31.41 29.69
CA GLY A 108 -11.56 -32.29 28.95
C GLY A 108 -10.43 -32.80 29.85
N GLN A 109 -9.60 -33.70 29.30
CA GLN A 109 -8.39 -34.18 29.96
C GLN A 109 -7.37 -34.74 28.96
N TYR A 110 -6.16 -34.20 28.97
CA TYR A 110 -5.00 -34.73 28.26
C TYR A 110 -4.23 -35.76 29.08
N PHE A 111 -3.77 -36.85 28.43
CA PHE A 111 -3.03 -37.95 29.08
C PHE A 111 -1.55 -37.96 28.69
N ALA A 112 -0.79 -37.09 29.35
CA ALA A 112 0.66 -37.01 29.21
C ALA A 112 1.39 -38.28 29.70
N GLU A 113 2.38 -38.71 28.92
CA GLU A 113 3.36 -39.72 29.30
C GLU A 113 4.64 -39.41 28.55
N TYR A 114 5.78 -39.57 29.22
CA TYR A 114 7.07 -39.23 28.65
C TYR A 114 8.17 -40.14 29.17
N THR A 115 9.21 -40.27 28.36
CA THR A 115 10.47 -40.90 28.75
C THR A 115 11.49 -39.83 29.08
N TYR A 116 12.31 -40.08 30.10
CA TYR A 116 13.40 -39.17 30.45
C TYR A 116 14.68 -39.92 30.82
N GLY A 117 15.81 -39.29 30.48
CA GLY A 117 17.14 -39.71 30.84
C GLY A 117 17.95 -38.53 31.38
N SER A 118 19.25 -38.72 31.63
CA SER A 118 20.12 -37.70 32.21
C SER A 118 20.38 -36.46 31.32
N LYS A 119 19.94 -36.47 30.05
CA LYS A 119 20.17 -35.39 29.07
C LYS A 119 18.99 -35.14 28.10
N SER A 120 17.88 -35.86 28.23
CA SER A 120 16.77 -35.76 27.26
C SER A 120 15.43 -36.11 27.90
N VAL A 121 14.39 -35.42 27.47
CA VAL A 121 12.98 -35.71 27.79
C VAL A 121 12.23 -35.79 26.47
N SER A 122 11.33 -36.75 26.31
CA SER A 122 10.58 -36.95 25.07
C SER A 122 9.19 -37.52 25.35
N LEU A 123 8.18 -36.93 24.69
CA LEU A 123 6.79 -37.35 24.80
C LEU A 123 6.62 -38.76 24.19
N SER A 124 5.94 -39.66 24.89
CA SER A 124 5.67 -41.02 24.41
C SER A 124 4.65 -41.00 23.27
N PRO A 125 4.73 -41.91 22.27
CA PRO A 125 3.64 -42.16 21.33
C PRO A 125 2.35 -42.61 22.03
N ASN A 126 1.25 -42.67 21.27
CA ASN A 126 -0.09 -43.12 21.71
C ASN A 126 -0.70 -42.28 22.85
N ARG A 127 -0.60 -40.95 22.74
CA ARG A 127 -1.27 -40.02 23.66
C ARG A 127 -2.79 -40.03 23.43
N LYS A 128 -3.54 -39.74 24.48
CA LYS A 128 -5.01 -39.65 24.46
C LYS A 128 -5.47 -38.26 24.90
N ILE A 129 -6.60 -37.82 24.36
CA ILE A 129 -7.40 -36.68 24.85
C ILE A 129 -8.81 -37.20 25.14
N TYR A 130 -9.36 -36.90 26.31
CA TYR A 130 -10.78 -37.14 26.64
C TYR A 130 -11.53 -35.80 26.62
N LEU A 131 -12.72 -35.79 26.04
CA LEU A 131 -13.63 -34.65 25.95
C LEU A 131 -14.94 -35.01 26.66
N TYR A 132 -15.37 -34.15 27.58
CA TYR A 132 -16.47 -34.43 28.51
C TYR A 132 -17.72 -33.58 28.20
N GLY A 133 -18.88 -34.05 28.63
CA GLY A 133 -20.15 -33.35 28.45
C GLY A 133 -20.67 -33.31 27.01
N GLY A 134 -20.28 -34.25 26.15
CA GLY A 134 -20.62 -34.28 24.72
C GLY A 134 -22.13 -34.34 24.42
N ASP A 135 -22.96 -34.77 25.37
CA ASP A 135 -24.42 -34.71 25.21
C ASP A 135 -25.00 -33.29 25.41
N LYS A 136 -24.26 -32.41 26.11
CA LYS A 136 -24.54 -30.97 26.25
C LYS A 136 -23.84 -30.18 25.13
N TYR A 137 -22.54 -30.41 24.93
CA TYR A 137 -21.71 -29.79 23.91
C TYR A 137 -21.75 -30.63 22.62
N SER A 138 -22.88 -30.55 21.92
CA SER A 138 -23.24 -31.47 20.82
C SER A 138 -22.85 -31.02 19.41
N THR A 139 -22.12 -29.91 19.28
CA THR A 139 -21.62 -29.38 18.00
C THR A 139 -20.12 -29.10 18.03
N VAL A 140 -19.50 -29.04 16.85
CA VAL A 140 -18.06 -28.75 16.69
C VAL A 140 -17.69 -27.41 17.31
N GLU A 141 -18.52 -26.38 17.09
CA GLU A 141 -18.36 -25.04 17.66
C GLU A 141 -18.34 -25.09 19.19
N SER A 142 -19.21 -25.91 19.78
CA SER A 142 -19.37 -26.01 21.24
C SER A 142 -18.25 -26.78 21.97
N ILE A 143 -17.43 -27.54 21.23
CA ILE A 143 -16.29 -28.31 21.76
C ILE A 143 -14.93 -27.74 21.31
N ALA A 144 -14.88 -26.92 20.24
CA ALA A 144 -13.64 -26.48 19.60
C ALA A 144 -12.61 -25.88 20.58
N SER A 145 -13.01 -24.98 21.49
CA SER A 145 -12.10 -24.39 22.47
C SER A 145 -11.54 -25.43 23.45
N THR A 146 -12.36 -26.35 23.96
CA THR A 146 -11.92 -27.41 24.87
C THR A 146 -10.97 -28.37 24.15
N MET A 147 -11.30 -28.80 22.94
CA MET A 147 -10.43 -29.68 22.15
C MET A 147 -9.09 -29.01 21.82
N ALA A 148 -9.09 -27.71 21.51
CA ALA A 148 -7.87 -26.96 21.29
C ALA A 148 -7.03 -26.80 22.58
N HIS A 149 -7.67 -26.66 23.75
CA HIS A 149 -7.00 -26.62 25.05
C HIS A 149 -6.30 -27.94 25.38
N GLU A 150 -7.02 -29.07 25.28
CA GLU A 150 -6.43 -30.39 25.51
C GLU A 150 -5.33 -30.74 24.49
N TYR A 151 -5.47 -30.29 23.25
CA TYR A 151 -4.41 -30.37 22.25
C TYR A 151 -3.25 -29.41 22.55
N GLY A 152 -3.52 -28.27 23.19
CA GLY A 152 -2.52 -27.32 23.65
C GLY A 152 -1.58 -27.90 24.68
N HIS A 153 -2.09 -28.72 25.61
CA HIS A 153 -1.24 -29.55 26.48
C HIS A 153 -0.35 -30.48 25.63
N HIS A 154 -0.93 -31.24 24.69
CA HIS A 154 -0.16 -32.12 23.81
C HIS A 154 0.97 -31.41 23.05
N PHE A 155 0.65 -30.27 22.45
CA PHE A 155 1.57 -29.44 21.67
C PHE A 155 2.70 -28.86 22.51
N THR A 156 2.34 -28.21 23.61
CA THR A 156 3.31 -27.48 24.43
C THR A 156 4.25 -28.42 25.18
N PHE A 157 3.78 -29.59 25.63
CA PHE A 157 4.64 -30.63 26.19
C PHE A 157 5.72 -31.07 25.19
N TYR A 158 5.35 -31.37 23.94
CA TYR A 158 6.31 -31.79 22.90
C TYR A 158 7.38 -30.72 22.66
N HIS A 159 6.96 -29.48 22.37
CA HIS A 159 7.89 -28.40 22.03
C HIS A 159 8.74 -27.96 23.23
N LEU A 160 8.20 -27.95 24.45
CA LEU A 160 8.94 -27.60 25.67
C LEU A 160 9.97 -28.68 26.04
N PHE A 161 9.64 -29.98 25.90
CA PHE A 161 10.62 -31.05 26.06
C PHE A 161 11.74 -30.99 25.01
N LYS A 162 11.41 -30.63 23.76
CA LYS A 162 12.34 -30.49 22.64
C LYS A 162 13.26 -29.27 22.77
N LYS A 163 12.75 -28.12 23.25
CA LYS A 163 13.52 -26.88 23.43
C LYS A 163 14.33 -26.85 24.72
N GLU A 164 13.71 -27.17 25.86
CA GLU A 164 14.30 -26.94 27.18
C GLU A 164 14.81 -28.20 27.87
N HIS A 165 14.41 -29.39 27.42
CA HIS A 165 14.78 -30.69 28.01
C HIS A 165 14.43 -30.83 29.51
N LEU A 166 13.42 -30.10 29.99
CA LEU A 166 12.94 -30.13 31.37
C LEU A 166 11.69 -31.01 31.51
N VAL A 167 11.70 -31.92 32.50
CA VAL A 167 10.50 -32.63 32.95
C VAL A 167 9.51 -31.67 33.63
N PRO A 168 8.18 -31.97 33.69
CA PRO A 168 7.18 -31.04 34.23
C PRO A 168 7.44 -30.54 35.65
N SER A 169 7.99 -31.39 36.53
CA SER A 169 8.38 -31.00 37.90
C SER A 169 9.49 -29.94 37.97
N LYS A 170 10.15 -29.64 36.85
CA LYS A 170 11.19 -28.62 36.69
C LYS A 170 10.72 -27.39 35.92
N TRP A 171 9.49 -27.32 35.46
CA TRP A 171 9.00 -26.20 34.67
C TRP A 171 8.92 -24.85 35.40
N LYS A 172 8.99 -24.82 36.75
CA LYS A 172 9.22 -23.56 37.50
C LYS A 172 10.60 -22.92 37.24
N GLU A 173 11.51 -23.65 36.60
CA GLU A 173 12.84 -23.20 36.19
C GLU A 173 12.91 -22.81 34.70
N SER A 174 11.84 -23.03 33.92
CA SER A 174 11.84 -22.90 32.46
C SER A 174 12.08 -21.47 31.94
N GLN A 175 12.61 -21.35 30.72
CA GLN A 175 12.74 -20.08 30.01
C GLN A 175 11.35 -19.44 29.81
N TYR A 176 10.35 -20.24 29.43
CA TYR A 176 8.96 -19.77 29.32
C TYR A 176 8.43 -19.15 30.63
N ALA A 177 8.62 -19.82 31.78
CA ALA A 177 8.20 -19.29 33.09
C ALA A 177 8.98 -18.03 33.50
N GLN A 178 10.22 -17.87 33.03
CA GLN A 178 11.02 -16.65 33.24
C GLN A 178 10.52 -15.49 32.38
N ILE A 179 10.20 -15.71 31.10
CA ILE A 179 9.64 -14.68 30.19
C ILE A 179 8.27 -14.19 30.65
N ARG A 180 7.45 -15.08 31.24
CA ARG A 180 6.18 -14.74 31.90
C ARG A 180 6.34 -14.16 33.32
N HIS A 181 7.56 -14.01 33.81
CA HIS A 181 7.88 -13.56 35.17
C HIS A 181 7.15 -14.34 36.29
N MET A 182 6.81 -15.62 36.06
CA MET A 182 5.82 -16.36 36.86
C MET A 182 6.10 -16.39 38.37
N LYS A 183 7.39 -16.36 38.76
CA LYS A 183 7.83 -16.34 40.16
C LYS A 183 7.38 -15.12 40.95
N GLN A 184 6.93 -14.03 40.30
CA GLN A 184 6.36 -12.87 41.00
C GLN A 184 4.96 -13.13 41.57
N TYR A 185 4.22 -14.09 40.99
CA TYR A 185 2.86 -14.38 41.41
C TYR A 185 2.87 -15.35 42.60
N GLY A 186 2.45 -14.89 43.78
CA GLY A 186 2.39 -15.69 45.00
C GLY A 186 1.78 -17.09 44.83
N PRO A 187 0.64 -17.26 44.15
CA PRO A 187 0.04 -18.58 43.90
C PRO A 187 0.92 -19.56 43.12
N PHE A 188 1.70 -19.10 42.13
CA PHE A 188 2.64 -19.94 41.36
C PHE A 188 3.71 -20.59 42.24
N ASN A 189 4.08 -19.95 43.35
CA ASN A 189 5.11 -20.43 44.27
C ASN A 189 4.58 -21.44 45.30
N GLN A 190 3.26 -21.68 45.38
CA GLN A 190 2.66 -22.62 46.32
C GLN A 190 2.95 -24.09 45.96
N ASN A 191 2.67 -24.98 46.91
CA ASN A 191 2.76 -26.43 46.73
C ASN A 191 1.58 -27.14 47.46
N PRO A 192 0.63 -27.76 46.74
CA PRO A 192 0.51 -27.77 45.27
C PRO A 192 0.28 -26.36 44.71
N VAL A 193 0.64 -26.16 43.44
CA VAL A 193 0.23 -24.95 42.70
C VAL A 193 -1.28 -25.04 42.44
N PRO A 194 -2.06 -23.97 42.69
CA PRO A 194 -3.48 -23.92 42.34
C PRO A 194 -3.67 -24.05 40.82
N TYR A 195 -4.72 -24.75 40.39
CA TYR A 195 -4.93 -25.16 38.99
C TYR A 195 -4.72 -24.05 37.95
N LYS A 196 -5.41 -22.89 38.07
CA LYS A 196 -5.28 -21.74 37.15
C LYS A 196 -3.92 -21.00 37.18
N TRP A 197 -2.99 -21.49 37.98
CA TRP A 197 -1.61 -21.02 38.07
C TRP A 197 -0.59 -22.12 37.71
N ASP A 198 -1.03 -23.34 37.41
CA ASP A 198 -0.12 -24.38 36.93
C ASP A 198 0.38 -24.03 35.52
N LEU A 199 1.63 -24.39 35.22
CA LEU A 199 2.26 -23.92 33.98
C LEU A 199 1.72 -24.65 32.75
N SER A 200 1.29 -25.90 32.89
CA SER A 200 0.66 -26.66 31.81
C SER A 200 -0.64 -26.00 31.35
N GLU A 201 -1.50 -25.58 32.28
CA GLU A 201 -2.73 -24.85 31.97
C GLU A 201 -2.43 -23.51 31.28
N ILE A 202 -1.49 -22.71 31.81
CA ILE A 202 -1.10 -21.44 31.18
C ILE A 202 -0.51 -21.65 29.76
N LEU A 203 0.18 -22.78 29.54
CA LEU A 203 0.69 -23.18 28.22
C LEU A 203 -0.44 -23.58 27.25
N ALA A 204 -1.46 -24.30 27.74
CA ALA A 204 -2.62 -24.70 26.94
C ALA A 204 -3.52 -23.50 26.57
N GLU A 205 -3.77 -22.58 27.49
CA GLU A 205 -4.49 -21.32 27.25
C GLU A 205 -3.77 -20.46 26.19
N ASP A 206 -2.45 -20.28 26.33
CA ASP A 206 -1.58 -19.64 25.32
C ASP A 206 -1.70 -20.31 23.95
N TYR A 207 -1.80 -21.65 23.93
CA TYR A 207 -1.91 -22.39 22.70
C TYR A 207 -3.22 -22.09 21.97
N VAL A 208 -4.35 -22.07 22.68
CA VAL A 208 -5.64 -21.72 22.06
C VAL A 208 -5.57 -20.33 21.47
N GLU A 209 -5.03 -19.33 22.18
CA GLU A 209 -4.93 -17.98 21.64
C GLU A 209 -4.02 -17.89 20.40
N LEU A 210 -2.80 -18.43 20.43
CA LEU A 210 -1.80 -18.27 19.37
C LEU A 210 -2.00 -19.20 18.16
N PHE A 211 -2.48 -20.41 18.41
CA PHE A 211 -2.48 -21.53 17.47
C PHE A 211 -3.88 -22.11 17.22
N GLY A 212 -4.88 -21.75 18.04
CA GLY A 212 -6.24 -22.23 17.90
C GLY A 212 -6.89 -21.88 16.57
N SER A 213 -7.83 -22.73 16.14
CA SER A 213 -8.67 -22.48 14.98
C SER A 213 -9.59 -21.28 15.19
N SER A 214 -10.17 -20.76 14.09
CA SER A 214 -11.18 -19.71 14.14
C SER A 214 -12.39 -20.03 15.05
N LYS A 215 -12.74 -21.31 15.27
CA LYS A 215 -13.80 -21.68 16.22
C LYS A 215 -13.29 -21.83 17.65
N ALA A 216 -12.05 -22.27 17.83
CA ALA A 216 -11.47 -22.40 19.16
C ALA A 216 -11.32 -21.04 19.85
N ILE A 217 -10.83 -20.04 19.11
CA ILE A 217 -10.63 -18.67 19.64
C ILE A 217 -11.94 -17.86 19.79
N ALA A 218 -13.03 -18.27 19.14
CA ALA A 218 -14.22 -17.43 18.97
C ALA A 218 -14.90 -17.02 20.29
N SER A 219 -14.78 -17.83 21.35
CA SER A 219 -15.33 -17.52 22.68
C SER A 219 -14.32 -17.80 23.79
N HIS A 220 -13.04 -17.64 23.49
CA HIS A 220 -11.95 -18.00 24.39
C HIS A 220 -11.30 -16.76 25.02
N MET A 221 -11.05 -16.84 26.32
CA MET A 221 -10.19 -15.93 27.06
C MET A 221 -9.56 -16.73 28.22
N PRO A 222 -8.24 -16.66 28.43
CA PRO A 222 -7.56 -17.41 29.49
C PRO A 222 -8.12 -17.14 30.88
N MET A 223 -8.26 -18.21 31.69
CA MET A 223 -8.74 -18.15 33.08
C MET A 223 -7.71 -17.57 34.07
N ASN A 224 -7.12 -16.42 33.73
CA ASN A 224 -6.22 -15.66 34.58
C ASN A 224 -6.15 -14.19 34.16
N SER A 225 -7.01 -13.34 34.73
CA SER A 225 -7.08 -11.90 34.42
C SER A 225 -5.79 -11.13 34.74
N VAL A 226 -4.86 -11.72 35.50
CA VAL A 226 -3.63 -11.08 36.00
C VAL A 226 -2.42 -11.34 35.10
N ILE A 227 -2.23 -12.56 34.61
CA ILE A 227 -1.10 -12.92 33.73
C ILE A 227 -1.27 -12.23 32.38
N GLN A 228 -0.22 -11.59 31.85
CA GLN A 228 -0.23 -10.97 30.53
C GLN A 228 -0.52 -12.01 29.42
N SER A 229 -1.39 -11.68 28.49
CA SER A 229 -1.67 -12.53 27.32
C SER A 229 -0.49 -12.52 26.33
N PRO A 230 -0.34 -13.54 25.47
CA PRO A 230 0.74 -13.61 24.47
C PRO A 230 0.78 -12.44 23.47
N PHE A 231 -0.28 -11.63 23.34
CA PHE A 231 -0.26 -10.39 22.55
C PHE A 231 0.19 -9.16 23.34
N GLU A 232 0.10 -9.19 24.68
CA GLU A 232 0.63 -8.16 25.59
C GLU A 232 2.14 -8.37 25.83
N ASN A 233 2.60 -9.63 25.88
CA ASN A 233 4.00 -9.98 26.04
C ASN A 233 4.58 -10.60 24.75
N LYS A 234 5.09 -9.74 23.85
CA LYS A 234 5.64 -10.12 22.53
C LYS A 234 6.79 -11.13 22.60
N SER A 235 7.51 -11.22 23.72
CA SER A 235 8.57 -12.22 23.91
C SER A 235 8.04 -13.66 23.95
N ILE A 236 6.74 -13.87 24.19
CA ILE A 236 6.10 -15.19 24.11
C ILE A 236 5.99 -15.68 22.66
N GLN A 237 5.59 -14.81 21.73
CA GLN A 237 5.56 -15.15 20.30
C GLN A 237 6.96 -15.47 19.77
N GLN A 238 7.98 -14.69 20.18
CA GLN A 238 9.37 -14.98 19.86
C GLN A 238 9.82 -16.34 20.44
N TYR A 239 9.53 -16.61 21.72
CA TYR A 239 9.87 -17.88 22.36
C TYR A 239 9.32 -19.08 21.59
N TRP A 240 8.08 -18.99 21.09
CA TRP A 240 7.45 -20.03 20.29
C TRP A 240 8.04 -20.14 18.87
N THR A 241 8.40 -19.02 18.24
CA THR A 241 9.12 -19.00 16.95
C THR A 241 10.42 -19.81 17.04
N GLU A 242 11.15 -19.69 18.16
CA GLU A 242 12.38 -20.46 18.42
C GLU A 242 12.11 -21.94 18.81
N ALA A 243 10.96 -22.23 19.43
CA ALA A 243 10.60 -23.59 19.88
C ALA A 243 10.04 -24.48 18.76
N ILE A 244 9.39 -23.86 17.77
CA ILE A 244 8.73 -24.54 16.65
C ILE A 244 9.65 -24.48 15.43
N GLN A 245 10.71 -25.29 15.48
CA GLN A 245 11.76 -25.34 14.44
C GLN A 245 11.29 -25.90 13.09
N GLU A 246 10.04 -26.37 13.01
CA GLU A 246 9.45 -27.06 11.85
C GLU A 246 8.69 -26.12 10.90
N LYS A 247 8.26 -24.94 11.38
CA LYS A 247 7.48 -23.94 10.62
C LYS A 247 7.81 -22.53 11.09
N GLU A 248 8.03 -21.61 10.15
CA GLU A 248 8.37 -20.21 10.45
C GLU A 248 7.11 -19.38 10.77
N TYR A 249 6.56 -19.53 11.98
CA TYR A 249 5.48 -18.67 12.46
C TYR A 249 6.01 -17.28 12.83
N LYS A 250 5.57 -16.26 12.08
CA LYS A 250 5.99 -14.86 12.31
C LYS A 250 4.99 -14.13 13.20
N PRO A 251 5.45 -13.31 14.18
CA PRO A 251 4.59 -12.36 14.88
C PRO A 251 3.94 -11.40 13.88
N GLU A 252 2.61 -11.28 13.98
CA GLU A 252 1.83 -10.30 13.23
C GLU A 252 1.47 -9.10 14.13
N GLU A 253 1.09 -7.97 13.52
CA GLU A 253 0.73 -6.77 14.29
C GLU A 253 -0.47 -7.01 15.21
N THR A 254 -0.32 -6.60 16.48
CA THR A 254 -1.39 -6.56 17.48
C THR A 254 -2.57 -5.70 16.99
N ILE A 255 -3.78 -6.09 17.37
CA ILE A 255 -5.02 -5.38 17.00
C ILE A 255 -5.30 -4.31 18.06
N PRO A 256 -5.25 -3.00 17.76
CA PRO A 256 -5.58 -1.97 18.75
C PRO A 256 -7.06 -2.00 19.12
N LEU A 257 -7.36 -1.92 20.42
CA LEU A 257 -8.72 -1.88 20.98
C LEU A 257 -8.80 -0.81 22.07
N TYR A 258 -9.70 0.16 21.91
CA TYR A 258 -9.82 1.32 22.78
C TYR A 258 -11.26 1.53 23.27
N LEU A 259 -11.42 1.98 24.52
CA LEU A 259 -12.62 2.68 24.97
C LEU A 259 -12.52 4.14 24.50
N THR A 260 -13.49 4.61 23.72
CA THR A 260 -13.44 5.93 23.07
C THR A 260 -14.55 6.89 23.50
N ASP A 261 -15.61 6.37 24.12
CA ASP A 261 -16.69 7.13 24.76
C ASP A 261 -17.49 6.18 25.69
N TYR A 262 -18.26 6.74 26.64
CA TYR A 262 -19.23 5.98 27.44
C TYR A 262 -20.43 6.84 27.86
N LYS A 263 -21.51 6.18 28.31
CA LYS A 263 -22.64 6.83 28.99
C LYS A 263 -22.91 6.11 30.31
N SER A 264 -22.98 6.90 31.39
CA SER A 264 -23.25 6.38 32.74
C SER A 264 -24.75 6.20 32.95
N SER A 265 -25.13 4.95 33.21
CA SER A 265 -26.49 4.47 33.49
C SER A 265 -26.39 3.24 34.41
N SER A 266 -27.52 2.66 34.84
CA SER A 266 -27.54 1.47 35.71
C SER A 266 -26.88 0.25 35.04
N LEU A 267 -27.17 0.07 33.75
CA LEU A 267 -26.33 -0.69 32.82
C LEU A 267 -25.57 0.32 31.96
N LEU A 268 -24.24 0.31 32.02
CA LEU A 268 -23.40 1.23 31.26
C LEU A 268 -23.62 1.11 29.74
N SER A 269 -23.30 2.17 29.00
CA SER A 269 -23.10 2.08 27.55
C SER A 269 -21.66 2.43 27.21
N LEU A 270 -21.00 1.62 26.38
CA LEU A 270 -19.58 1.78 26.03
C LEU A 270 -19.42 1.92 24.52
N GLN A 271 -18.54 2.81 24.06
CA GLN A 271 -18.14 2.89 22.66
C GLN A 271 -16.72 2.34 22.49
N LEU A 272 -16.61 1.18 21.86
CA LEU A 272 -15.33 0.54 21.58
C LEU A 272 -14.89 0.83 20.14
N THR A 273 -13.60 1.08 19.97
CA THR A 273 -12.96 1.28 18.67
C THR A 273 -11.83 0.28 18.47
N ALA A 274 -11.84 -0.40 17.34
CA ALA A 274 -10.88 -1.41 16.93
C ALA A 274 -10.24 -1.01 15.59
N LEU A 275 -8.91 -1.11 15.49
CA LEU A 275 -8.13 -0.72 14.31
C LEU A 275 -7.41 -1.93 13.70
N ASN A 276 -6.85 -1.76 12.50
CA ASN A 276 -6.00 -2.72 11.79
C ASN A 276 -6.59 -4.15 11.77
N LEU A 277 -7.92 -4.24 11.71
CA LEU A 277 -8.66 -5.49 11.59
C LEU A 277 -8.38 -6.08 10.20
N GLY A 278 -7.93 -7.33 10.13
CA GLY A 278 -7.68 -8.00 8.85
C GLY A 278 -8.97 -8.33 8.09
N LYS A 279 -8.85 -8.88 6.88
CA LYS A 279 -10.02 -9.31 6.07
C LYS A 279 -10.76 -10.53 6.63
N LEU A 280 -10.21 -11.21 7.63
CA LEU A 280 -10.78 -12.40 8.26
C LEU A 280 -11.72 -12.01 9.41
N ASP A 281 -12.62 -12.92 9.81
CA ASP A 281 -13.50 -12.69 10.97
C ASP A 281 -12.66 -12.45 12.25
N THR A 282 -12.96 -11.37 12.97
CA THR A 282 -12.37 -11.04 14.28
C THR A 282 -13.42 -11.16 15.36
N TYR A 283 -13.07 -11.79 16.47
CA TYR A 283 -13.96 -12.04 17.60
C TYR A 283 -13.66 -11.07 18.74
N LEU A 284 -14.68 -10.34 19.19
CA LEU A 284 -14.63 -9.55 20.42
C LEU A 284 -15.16 -10.42 21.56
N VAL A 285 -14.28 -10.76 22.51
CA VAL A 285 -14.58 -11.59 23.68
C VAL A 285 -14.57 -10.72 24.93
N ALA A 286 -15.49 -10.97 25.86
CA ALA A 286 -15.62 -10.21 27.11
C ALA A 286 -15.80 -11.11 28.34
N GLN A 287 -15.24 -10.69 29.48
CA GLN A 287 -15.32 -11.38 30.78
C GLN A 287 -15.35 -10.33 31.91
N ASP A 288 -15.73 -10.74 33.12
CA ASP A 288 -15.47 -9.94 34.33
C ASP A 288 -13.96 -9.92 34.67
N ASP A 289 -13.52 -8.96 35.48
CA ASP A 289 -12.10 -8.78 35.82
C ASP A 289 -11.58 -9.68 36.96
N GLU A 290 -12.44 -10.50 37.57
CA GLU A 290 -12.14 -11.37 38.71
C GLU A 290 -12.05 -12.87 38.35
N ASP A 291 -12.18 -13.23 37.07
CA ASP A 291 -12.31 -14.60 36.55
C ASP A 291 -13.52 -15.38 37.13
N LYS A 292 -14.61 -14.69 37.50
CA LYS A 292 -15.76 -15.27 38.20
C LYS A 292 -16.70 -16.05 37.28
N TYR A 293 -16.80 -15.65 36.02
CA TYR A 293 -17.65 -16.30 35.02
C TYR A 293 -16.87 -16.65 33.75
N LEU A 294 -17.43 -17.55 32.93
CA LEU A 294 -16.85 -17.91 31.64
C LEU A 294 -16.92 -16.74 30.64
N PRO A 295 -15.92 -16.59 29.75
CA PRO A 295 -15.92 -15.56 28.71
C PRO A 295 -17.10 -15.70 27.75
N VAL A 296 -17.54 -14.56 27.24
CA VAL A 296 -18.66 -14.44 26.31
C VAL A 296 -18.14 -13.92 24.98
N LEU A 297 -18.41 -14.65 23.89
CA LEU A 297 -18.35 -14.08 22.55
C LEU A 297 -19.35 -12.92 22.48
N PHE A 298 -18.83 -11.71 22.47
CA PHE A 298 -19.58 -10.47 22.62
C PHE A 298 -19.95 -9.86 21.27
N ASP A 299 -19.05 -9.92 20.27
CA ASP A 299 -19.33 -9.51 18.89
C ASP A 299 -18.40 -10.21 17.86
N THR A 300 -18.78 -10.18 16.58
CA THR A 300 -17.94 -10.67 15.46
C THR A 300 -17.87 -9.63 14.35
N PHE A 301 -16.65 -9.18 14.03
CA PHE A 301 -16.39 -8.24 12.95
C PHE A 301 -15.97 -9.00 11.68
N LYS A 302 -16.76 -8.89 10.62
CA LYS A 302 -16.56 -9.62 9.36
C LYS A 302 -15.92 -8.73 8.30
N GLY A 303 -14.64 -8.95 8.00
CA GLY A 303 -13.92 -8.29 6.91
C GLY A 303 -13.86 -6.75 6.98
N ALA A 304 -14.03 -6.17 8.17
CA ALA A 304 -13.85 -4.74 8.39
C ALA A 304 -12.37 -4.42 8.63
N MET A 305 -11.89 -3.25 8.20
CA MET A 305 -10.52 -2.77 8.52
C MET A 305 -10.45 -1.97 9.84
N GLN A 306 -11.56 -1.35 10.22
CA GLN A 306 -11.76 -0.58 11.43
C GLN A 306 -13.21 -0.76 11.87
N VAL A 307 -13.47 -0.73 13.18
CA VAL A 307 -14.83 -0.71 13.74
C VAL A 307 -14.88 0.33 14.85
N ARG A 308 -15.93 1.15 14.88
CA ARG A 308 -16.31 1.97 16.04
C ARG A 308 -17.78 1.73 16.35
N LYS A 309 -18.08 1.13 17.51
CA LYS A 309 -19.43 0.63 17.81
C LYS A 309 -19.84 0.94 19.25
N TRP A 310 -21.08 1.39 19.40
CA TRP A 310 -21.76 1.53 20.70
C TRP A 310 -22.35 0.18 21.13
N TYR A 311 -22.10 -0.16 22.39
CA TYR A 311 -22.72 -1.27 23.09
C TYR A 311 -23.51 -0.69 24.26
N GLU A 312 -24.82 -0.57 24.06
CA GLU A 312 -25.74 0.00 25.05
C GLU A 312 -26.23 -1.12 25.98
N GLY A 313 -25.83 -1.09 27.26
CA GLY A 313 -26.08 -2.18 28.20
C GLY A 313 -27.56 -2.58 28.34
N GLU A 314 -28.46 -1.61 28.26
CA GLU A 314 -29.93 -1.82 28.28
C GLU A 314 -30.47 -2.56 27.04
N LYS A 315 -29.74 -2.55 25.93
CA LYS A 315 -30.10 -3.25 24.67
C LYS A 315 -29.41 -4.62 24.53
N LEU A 316 -28.50 -4.97 25.45
CA LEU A 316 -27.82 -6.27 25.43
C LEU A 316 -28.74 -7.39 25.92
N GLY A 317 -28.59 -8.58 25.33
CA GLY A 317 -29.29 -9.77 25.79
C GLY A 317 -28.75 -10.28 27.15
N SER A 318 -29.55 -11.08 27.85
CA SER A 318 -29.24 -11.60 29.20
C SER A 318 -27.93 -12.38 29.32
N LYS A 319 -27.35 -12.84 28.21
CA LYS A 319 -26.02 -13.49 28.20
C LYS A 319 -24.85 -12.54 28.42
N SER A 320 -25.03 -11.24 28.20
CA SER A 320 -23.94 -10.24 28.24
C SER A 320 -24.30 -8.92 28.92
N SER A 321 -25.59 -8.59 29.11
CA SER A 321 -25.99 -7.36 29.81
C SER A 321 -25.49 -7.30 31.26
N TRP A 322 -25.34 -8.45 31.92
CA TRP A 322 -24.81 -8.56 33.28
C TRP A 322 -23.40 -7.97 33.41
N LEU A 323 -22.53 -8.12 32.39
CA LEU A 323 -21.18 -7.53 32.37
C LEU A 323 -21.22 -6.01 32.59
N PHE A 324 -22.25 -5.32 32.08
CA PHE A 324 -22.38 -3.86 32.09
C PHE A 324 -23.03 -3.31 33.38
N SER A 325 -23.37 -4.17 34.35
CA SER A 325 -23.97 -3.80 35.63
C SER A 325 -22.92 -3.46 36.69
N LYS A 326 -22.96 -2.22 37.19
CA LYS A 326 -22.14 -1.76 38.33
C LYS A 326 -22.47 -2.47 39.65
N ASP A 327 -23.64 -3.07 39.76
CA ASP A 327 -24.07 -3.80 40.97
C ASP A 327 -23.56 -5.25 40.99
N GLN A 328 -23.11 -5.79 39.84
CA GLN A 328 -22.74 -7.20 39.68
C GLN A 328 -21.25 -7.43 39.45
N ASN A 329 -20.53 -6.46 38.87
CA ASN A 329 -19.11 -6.57 38.54
C ASN A 329 -18.32 -5.31 38.93
N ASN A 330 -17.02 -5.49 39.20
CA ASN A 330 -16.09 -4.39 39.46
C ASN A 330 -15.50 -3.82 38.16
N GLY A 331 -15.16 -4.68 37.21
CA GLY A 331 -14.70 -4.32 35.87
C GLY A 331 -15.19 -5.27 34.77
N ILE A 332 -14.90 -4.89 33.53
CA ILE A 332 -15.03 -5.74 32.34
C ILE A 332 -13.66 -5.80 31.66
N VAL A 333 -13.29 -6.97 31.16
CA VAL A 333 -12.13 -7.19 30.32
C VAL A 333 -12.61 -7.52 28.90
N PHE A 334 -12.21 -6.71 27.93
CA PHE A 334 -12.45 -6.94 26.50
C PHE A 334 -11.16 -7.35 25.79
N LYS A 335 -11.28 -8.24 24.80
CA LYS A 335 -10.18 -8.63 23.93
C LYS A 335 -10.66 -8.92 22.51
N LEU A 336 -9.85 -8.57 21.51
CA LEU A 336 -10.01 -9.04 20.14
C LEU A 336 -9.06 -10.20 19.86
N ILE A 337 -9.54 -11.22 19.14
CA ILE A 337 -8.70 -12.26 18.55
C ILE A 337 -9.16 -12.52 17.10
N GLN A 338 -8.20 -12.57 16.17
CA GLN A 338 -8.41 -12.86 14.75
C GLN A 338 -7.57 -14.08 14.37
N HIS A 339 -8.17 -15.04 13.67
CA HIS A 339 -7.45 -16.20 13.14
C HIS A 339 -6.47 -15.77 12.03
N SER A 340 -5.30 -16.41 11.96
CA SER A 340 -4.38 -16.31 10.82
C SER A 340 -4.14 -17.72 10.26
N GLU A 341 -4.10 -17.86 8.93
CA GLU A 341 -3.83 -19.14 8.27
C GLU A 341 -2.32 -19.46 8.27
N ASP A 342 -1.49 -18.46 7.98
CA ASP A 342 -0.03 -18.62 7.78
C ASP A 342 0.84 -18.21 8.98
N GLY A 343 0.39 -17.26 9.81
CA GLY A 343 1.13 -16.69 10.95
C GLY A 343 0.56 -17.08 12.31
N PHE A 344 1.10 -16.55 13.41
CA PHE A 344 0.37 -16.63 14.69
C PHE A 344 -1.01 -15.98 14.54
N ASN A 345 -2.02 -16.47 15.27
CA ASN A 345 -3.26 -15.69 15.41
C ASN A 345 -2.92 -14.28 15.93
N ARG A 346 -3.74 -13.30 15.55
CA ARG A 346 -3.59 -11.91 16.00
C ARG A 346 -4.53 -11.63 17.16
N GLY A 347 -4.19 -10.68 18.02
CA GLY A 347 -5.13 -10.19 19.01
C GLY A 347 -4.75 -8.84 19.59
N SER A 348 -5.64 -8.31 20.42
CA SER A 348 -5.41 -7.08 21.17
C SER A 348 -4.74 -7.34 22.51
N GLU A 349 -4.17 -6.27 23.07
CA GLU A 349 -4.04 -6.15 24.52
C GLU A 349 -5.45 -6.19 25.16
N ARG A 350 -5.55 -6.58 26.44
CA ARG A 350 -6.84 -6.63 27.12
C ARG A 350 -7.25 -5.23 27.57
N LEU A 351 -8.33 -4.73 26.98
CA LEU A 351 -8.95 -3.48 27.40
C LEU A 351 -9.73 -3.72 28.69
N LYS A 352 -9.17 -3.29 29.82
CA LYS A 352 -9.81 -3.35 31.14
C LYS A 352 -10.57 -2.05 31.40
N ILE A 353 -11.84 -2.17 31.78
CA ILE A 353 -12.74 -1.04 32.07
C ILE A 353 -13.25 -1.21 33.50
N ASN A 354 -13.00 -0.22 34.36
CA ASN A 354 -13.47 -0.22 35.73
C ASN A 354 -14.89 0.37 35.79
N LEU A 355 -15.89 -0.40 36.24
CA LEU A 355 -17.28 0.04 36.27
C LEU A 355 -17.60 0.91 37.49
N GLN A 356 -16.87 0.69 38.59
CA GLN A 356 -16.99 1.46 39.84
C GLN A 356 -16.43 2.88 39.68
N ASN A 357 -15.37 3.03 38.89
CA ASN A 357 -14.75 4.30 38.55
C ASN A 357 -14.45 4.37 37.03
N ILE A 358 -15.50 4.51 36.22
CA ILE A 358 -15.34 4.64 34.76
C ILE A 358 -14.73 5.98 34.34
N GLU A 359 -14.89 7.04 35.16
CA GLU A 359 -14.19 8.32 34.97
C GLU A 359 -12.66 8.19 35.09
N GLY A 360 -12.19 7.22 35.88
CA GLY A 360 -10.78 6.83 35.98
C GLY A 360 -10.33 5.73 35.01
N SER A 361 -11.22 5.23 34.14
CA SER A 361 -10.80 4.35 33.03
C SER A 361 -10.24 5.22 31.90
N GLU A 362 -9.17 4.77 31.23
CA GLU A 362 -8.55 5.52 30.14
C GLU A 362 -9.50 5.62 28.91
N ILE A 363 -10.36 6.65 28.87
CA ILE A 363 -11.00 7.08 27.61
C ILE A 363 -9.89 7.65 26.74
N SER A 364 -9.44 6.88 25.76
CA SER A 364 -8.17 7.16 25.11
C SER A 364 -8.33 7.54 23.64
N ASN A 365 -9.08 8.63 23.40
CA ASN A 365 -9.05 9.32 22.11
C ASN A 365 -7.61 9.78 21.78
N ALA A 366 -6.79 10.13 22.79
CA ALA A 366 -5.36 10.38 22.62
C ALA A 366 -4.59 9.20 21.99
N LYS A 367 -4.58 7.99 22.60
CA LYS A 367 -3.89 6.81 21.99
C LYS A 367 -4.52 6.37 20.66
N LEU A 368 -5.84 6.53 20.49
CA LEU A 368 -6.50 6.30 19.19
C LEU A 368 -5.93 7.23 18.11
N ILE A 369 -5.78 8.52 18.44
CA ILE A 369 -5.23 9.53 17.55
C ILE A 369 -3.73 9.30 17.32
N GLU A 370 -2.96 8.94 18.34
CA GLU A 370 -1.55 8.55 18.21
C GLU A 370 -1.39 7.40 17.19
N HIS A 371 -2.18 6.33 17.32
CA HIS A 371 -2.16 5.19 16.40
C HIS A 371 -2.64 5.55 14.98
N LEU A 372 -3.52 6.55 14.86
CA LEU A 372 -4.03 7.04 13.57
C LEU A 372 -3.25 8.26 13.04
N THR A 373 -2.21 8.73 13.72
CA THR A 373 -1.40 9.87 13.28
C THR A 373 -0.39 9.38 12.26
N LEU A 374 -0.64 9.75 11.01
CA LEU A 374 0.26 9.48 9.90
C LEU A 374 1.31 10.60 9.76
N THR A 375 2.48 10.23 9.27
CA THR A 375 3.44 11.19 8.73
C THR A 375 2.85 11.91 7.51
N LYS A 376 3.40 13.08 7.18
CA LYS A 376 2.99 13.82 5.99
C LYS A 376 3.29 13.02 4.71
N GLU A 377 4.37 12.27 4.71
CA GLU A 377 4.81 11.39 3.64
C GLU A 377 3.80 10.26 3.37
N GLU A 378 3.30 9.58 4.41
CA GLU A 378 2.25 8.55 4.29
C GLU A 378 0.90 9.14 3.80
N ILE A 379 0.55 10.33 4.28
CA ILE A 379 -0.63 11.07 3.83
C ILE A 379 -0.52 11.39 2.34
N GLU A 380 0.61 11.96 1.91
CA GLU A 380 0.86 12.31 0.52
C GLU A 380 0.98 11.07 -0.39
N GLU A 381 1.54 9.96 0.08
CA GLU A 381 1.58 8.70 -0.67
C GLU A 381 0.16 8.14 -0.89
N LYS A 382 -0.68 8.10 0.16
CA LYS A 382 -2.10 7.71 0.02
C LYS A 382 -2.82 8.62 -0.98
N MET A 383 -2.62 9.94 -0.92
CA MET A 383 -3.19 10.89 -1.89
C MET A 383 -2.77 10.60 -3.33
N LEU A 384 -1.51 10.23 -3.56
CA LEU A 384 -1.01 9.87 -4.88
C LEU A 384 -1.64 8.56 -5.38
N GLN A 385 -1.69 7.54 -4.52
CA GLN A 385 -2.31 6.24 -4.85
C GLN A 385 -3.80 6.41 -5.22
N GLU A 386 -4.57 7.15 -4.42
CA GLU A 386 -5.98 7.43 -4.68
C GLU A 386 -6.18 8.30 -5.93
N GLY A 387 -5.33 9.31 -6.15
CA GLY A 387 -5.38 10.14 -7.35
C GLY A 387 -5.14 9.36 -8.63
N ILE A 388 -4.15 8.46 -8.63
CA ILE A 388 -3.88 7.55 -9.75
C ILE A 388 -5.06 6.59 -9.97
N ARG A 389 -5.62 6.02 -8.89
CA ARG A 389 -6.76 5.08 -8.94
C ARG A 389 -8.00 5.69 -9.58
N GLU A 390 -8.40 6.87 -9.12
CA GLU A 390 -9.64 7.54 -9.53
C GLU A 390 -9.44 8.50 -10.72
N GLY A 391 -8.21 8.70 -11.19
CA GLY A 391 -7.89 9.64 -12.28
C GLY A 391 -8.06 11.10 -11.88
N VAL A 392 -7.78 11.43 -10.61
CA VAL A 392 -7.81 12.78 -10.03
C VAL A 392 -6.36 13.27 -9.87
N PRO A 393 -5.99 14.46 -10.37
CA PRO A 393 -4.63 14.98 -10.21
C PRO A 393 -4.18 15.08 -8.75
N TYR A 394 -3.03 14.50 -8.43
CA TYR A 394 -2.45 14.55 -7.09
C TYR A 394 -2.17 15.99 -6.64
N GLU A 395 -1.78 16.88 -7.56
CA GLU A 395 -1.56 18.29 -7.27
C GLU A 395 -2.84 18.96 -6.73
N LEU A 396 -4.02 18.59 -7.26
CA LEU A 396 -5.31 19.07 -6.75
C LEU A 396 -5.64 18.47 -5.38
N ILE A 397 -5.43 17.16 -5.19
CA ILE A 397 -5.70 16.49 -3.90
C ILE A 397 -4.84 17.11 -2.79
N LYS A 398 -3.53 17.26 -3.07
CA LYS A 398 -2.54 17.88 -2.18
C LYS A 398 -2.90 19.33 -1.82
N ALA A 399 -3.32 20.11 -2.81
CA ALA A 399 -3.79 21.48 -2.59
C ALA A 399 -5.09 21.53 -1.77
N VAL A 400 -6.05 20.63 -2.03
CA VAL A 400 -7.31 20.54 -1.26
C VAL A 400 -7.00 20.21 0.19
N ALA A 401 -6.12 19.26 0.47
CA ALA A 401 -5.72 18.92 1.84
C ALA A 401 -5.02 20.09 2.56
N ALA A 402 -4.09 20.76 1.87
CA ALA A 402 -3.38 21.90 2.42
C ALA A 402 -4.31 23.08 2.76
N VAL A 403 -5.22 23.44 1.84
CA VAL A 403 -6.14 24.59 2.01
C VAL A 403 -7.31 24.26 2.93
N SER A 404 -7.85 23.03 2.91
CA SER A 404 -8.99 22.63 3.76
C SER A 404 -8.62 22.47 5.23
N SER A 405 -7.42 21.94 5.53
CA SER A 405 -7.09 21.48 6.89
C SER A 405 -5.63 21.65 7.30
N ASN A 406 -4.72 22.04 6.39
CA ASN A 406 -3.27 21.91 6.57
C ASN A 406 -2.82 20.46 6.85
N TYR A 407 -3.42 19.47 6.16
CA TYR A 407 -3.18 18.03 6.34
C TYR A 407 -3.60 17.47 7.73
N GLU A 408 -4.36 18.22 8.52
CA GLU A 408 -4.76 17.80 9.88
C GLU A 408 -6.12 17.07 9.87
N GLN A 409 -6.13 15.79 10.28
CA GLN A 409 -7.37 15.06 10.53
C GLN A 409 -8.03 15.47 11.87
N PHE A 410 -7.21 15.89 12.84
CA PHE A 410 -7.63 16.13 14.22
C PHE A 410 -7.22 17.52 14.71
N GLN A 411 -7.99 18.06 15.64
CA GLN A 411 -7.69 19.28 16.37
C GLN A 411 -8.15 19.11 17.82
N ASN A 412 -7.29 19.42 18.80
CA ASN A 412 -7.58 19.27 20.24
C ASN A 412 -8.15 17.87 20.60
N GLU A 413 -7.48 16.81 20.13
CA GLU A 413 -7.87 15.40 20.34
C GLU A 413 -9.27 15.02 19.83
N GLN A 414 -9.85 15.80 18.91
CA GLN A 414 -11.13 15.51 18.26
C GLN A 414 -11.00 15.59 16.73
N PRO A 415 -11.90 14.94 15.95
CA PRO A 415 -11.98 15.16 14.51
C PRO A 415 -12.06 16.64 14.17
N LYS A 416 -11.19 17.10 13.28
CA LYS A 416 -11.21 18.49 12.81
C LYS A 416 -12.46 18.71 11.96
N VAL A 417 -13.32 19.64 12.37
CA VAL A 417 -14.53 20.01 11.64
C VAL A 417 -14.60 21.54 11.56
N ASP A 418 -14.72 22.10 10.34
CA ASP A 418 -14.87 23.56 10.17
C ASP A 418 -16.30 24.04 10.49
N ASP A 419 -16.49 25.36 10.60
CA ASP A 419 -17.80 25.99 10.88
C ASP A 419 -18.89 25.66 9.84
N ASN A 420 -18.52 25.09 8.68
CA ASN A 420 -19.41 24.68 7.62
C ASN A 420 -19.70 23.16 7.64
N GLY A 421 -19.23 22.44 8.66
CA GLY A 421 -19.41 20.99 8.83
C GLY A 421 -18.47 20.15 7.98
N ARG A 422 -17.31 20.67 7.56
CA ARG A 422 -16.35 19.98 6.70
C ARG A 422 -15.29 19.24 7.52
N ILE A 423 -15.12 17.96 7.25
CA ILE A 423 -14.46 16.99 8.13
C ILE A 423 -13.05 16.63 7.62
N GLY A 424 -12.06 16.71 8.51
CA GLY A 424 -10.75 16.09 8.38
C GLY A 424 -9.86 16.64 7.27
N ILE A 425 -8.87 15.84 6.87
CA ILE A 425 -7.78 16.24 5.95
C ILE A 425 -8.32 16.89 4.67
N MET A 426 -9.26 16.25 3.99
CA MET A 426 -9.78 16.74 2.71
C MET A 426 -10.88 17.81 2.88
N GLY A 427 -11.43 17.97 4.08
CA GLY A 427 -12.58 18.86 4.33
C GLY A 427 -13.87 18.32 3.71
N VAL A 428 -14.15 17.03 3.90
CA VAL A 428 -15.34 16.36 3.33
C VAL A 428 -16.61 16.89 4.00
N LYS A 429 -17.59 17.34 3.19
CA LYS A 429 -18.89 17.81 3.69
C LYS A 429 -19.99 16.77 3.47
N LEU A 430 -20.33 16.01 4.51
CA LEU A 430 -21.46 15.08 4.54
C LEU A 430 -22.16 15.14 5.89
N THR A 431 -23.48 14.94 5.93
CA THR A 431 -24.20 14.54 7.14
C THR A 431 -24.17 13.03 7.32
N ALA A 432 -24.44 12.53 8.53
CA ALA A 432 -24.54 11.09 8.80
C ALA A 432 -25.60 10.40 7.90
N GLU A 433 -26.72 11.09 7.64
CA GLU A 433 -27.79 10.61 6.75
C GLU A 433 -27.33 10.52 5.28
N GLN A 434 -26.62 11.54 4.79
CA GLN A 434 -26.05 11.54 3.43
C GLN A 434 -24.95 10.50 3.25
N ALA A 435 -24.13 10.28 4.29
CA ALA A 435 -23.10 9.24 4.30
C ALA A 435 -23.74 7.85 4.26
N ALA A 436 -24.72 7.58 5.13
CA ALA A 436 -25.47 6.32 5.14
C ALA A 436 -26.15 6.04 3.79
N ALA A 437 -26.78 7.06 3.17
CA ALA A 437 -27.39 6.93 1.84
C ALA A 437 -26.40 6.58 0.71
N GLN A 438 -25.10 6.81 0.92
CA GLN A 438 -24.01 6.49 -0.01
C GLN A 438 -23.17 5.27 0.40
N ASN A 439 -23.60 4.54 1.45
CA ASN A 439 -22.83 3.47 2.10
C ASN A 439 -21.43 3.91 2.56
N ILE A 440 -21.31 5.16 3.03
CA ILE A 440 -20.09 5.72 3.62
C ILE A 440 -20.19 5.59 5.14
N ASP A 441 -19.16 5.03 5.78
CA ASP A 441 -19.06 5.02 7.24
C ASP A 441 -18.70 6.41 7.75
N PHE A 442 -19.67 7.08 8.37
CA PHE A 442 -19.53 8.45 8.86
C PHE A 442 -18.56 8.58 10.04
N GLU A 443 -18.36 7.53 10.85
CA GLU A 443 -17.38 7.56 11.93
C GLU A 443 -15.97 7.30 11.40
N SER A 444 -15.79 6.34 10.48
CA SER A 444 -14.50 6.19 9.79
C SER A 444 -14.10 7.46 9.02
N LEU A 445 -15.06 8.21 8.43
CA LEU A 445 -14.79 9.50 7.77
C LEU A 445 -14.23 10.57 8.71
N LYS A 446 -14.63 10.54 9.98
CA LYS A 446 -14.20 11.48 11.02
C LYS A 446 -12.87 11.11 11.65
N TYR A 447 -12.57 9.82 11.81
CA TYR A 447 -11.41 9.38 12.57
C TYR A 447 -10.28 8.75 11.73
N SER A 448 -10.53 8.19 10.54
CA SER A 448 -9.47 7.62 9.70
C SER A 448 -8.98 8.65 8.67
N PRO A 449 -7.71 9.11 8.75
CA PRO A 449 -7.12 9.96 7.72
C PRO A 449 -7.17 9.32 6.33
N LEU A 450 -6.87 8.02 6.24
CA LEU A 450 -6.83 7.27 4.99
C LEU A 450 -8.21 7.19 4.32
N TYR A 451 -9.26 6.97 5.11
CA TYR A 451 -10.63 6.92 4.60
C TYR A 451 -11.16 8.33 4.27
N ASN A 452 -10.77 9.35 5.04
CA ASN A 452 -11.08 10.74 4.72
C ASN A 452 -10.48 11.18 3.37
N ILE A 453 -9.24 10.78 3.10
CA ILE A 453 -8.58 10.98 1.80
C ILE A 453 -9.35 10.23 0.70
N GLU A 454 -9.61 8.94 0.86
CA GLU A 454 -10.34 8.13 -0.13
C GLU A 454 -11.72 8.71 -0.48
N ILE A 455 -12.54 9.03 0.53
CA ILE A 455 -13.87 9.62 0.32
C ILE A 455 -13.76 11.03 -0.28
N GLY A 456 -12.77 11.84 0.11
CA GLY A 456 -12.52 13.15 -0.47
C GLY A 456 -12.17 13.07 -1.96
N VAL A 457 -11.28 12.16 -2.35
CA VAL A 457 -10.89 11.92 -3.76
C VAL A 457 -12.07 11.38 -4.58
N LYS A 458 -12.83 10.42 -4.03
CA LYS A 458 -14.06 9.89 -4.65
C LYS A 458 -15.08 11.00 -4.93
N LEU A 459 -15.39 11.85 -3.95
CA LEU A 459 -16.36 12.95 -4.11
C LEU A 459 -15.87 14.01 -5.12
N LEU A 460 -14.57 14.35 -5.11
CA LEU A 460 -13.98 15.20 -6.15
C LEU A 460 -14.19 14.60 -7.55
N LYS A 461 -13.98 13.28 -7.70
CA LYS A 461 -14.19 12.56 -8.96
C LYS A 461 -15.65 12.52 -9.39
N GLU A 462 -16.57 12.31 -8.45
CA GLU A 462 -18.01 12.34 -8.70
C GLU A 462 -18.48 13.73 -9.17
N HIS A 463 -18.07 14.80 -8.49
CA HIS A 463 -18.34 16.17 -8.93
C HIS A 463 -17.69 16.51 -10.26
N PHE A 464 -16.49 16.00 -10.55
CA PHE A 464 -15.92 16.15 -11.89
C PHE A 464 -16.73 15.40 -12.94
N ASN A 465 -17.26 14.21 -12.64
CA ASN A 465 -18.04 13.44 -13.60
C ASN A 465 -19.47 13.98 -13.80
N ASP A 466 -20.02 14.73 -12.85
CA ASP A 466 -21.36 15.33 -12.95
C ASP A 466 -21.48 16.26 -14.17
N ASN A 467 -22.50 16.01 -14.99
CA ASN A 467 -22.81 16.76 -16.21
C ASN A 467 -23.97 17.76 -16.05
N THR A 468 -24.54 17.85 -14.84
CA THR A 468 -25.47 18.91 -14.44
C THR A 468 -24.74 20.19 -14.04
N LEU A 469 -23.53 20.05 -13.48
CA LEU A 469 -22.63 21.14 -13.13
C LEU A 469 -22.06 21.85 -14.36
N PRO A 470 -21.71 23.15 -14.25
CA PRO A 470 -20.92 23.83 -15.27
C PRO A 470 -19.53 23.21 -15.46
N SER A 471 -18.95 23.40 -16.64
CA SER A 471 -17.65 22.82 -17.00
C SER A 471 -16.84 23.70 -17.96
N MET A 472 -15.53 23.44 -18.03
CA MET A 472 -14.70 23.93 -19.12
C MET A 472 -15.01 23.14 -20.41
N ARG A 473 -14.95 23.80 -21.56
CA ARG A 473 -15.14 23.18 -22.88
C ARG A 473 -14.17 22.01 -23.06
N ASN A 474 -14.66 20.90 -23.62
CA ASN A 474 -13.90 19.67 -23.85
C ASN A 474 -13.34 19.00 -22.57
N LYS A 475 -13.91 19.32 -21.39
CA LYS A 475 -13.84 18.61 -20.09
C LYS A 475 -12.91 17.39 -20.07
N ASN A 476 -11.65 17.62 -19.69
CA ASN A 476 -10.58 16.63 -19.65
C ASN A 476 -9.96 16.58 -18.24
N GLN A 477 -10.00 15.41 -17.61
CA GLN A 477 -9.53 15.18 -16.23
C GLN A 477 -8.01 15.35 -16.06
N GLN A 478 -7.24 15.23 -17.15
CA GLN A 478 -5.79 15.45 -17.15
C GLN A 478 -5.41 16.94 -17.11
N MET A 479 -6.36 17.88 -17.14
CA MET A 479 -6.10 19.32 -17.17
C MET A 479 -6.54 19.96 -15.86
N LEU A 480 -5.64 20.65 -15.15
CA LEU A 480 -5.85 21.14 -13.78
C LEU A 480 -7.01 22.15 -13.69
N GLU A 481 -7.10 23.08 -14.62
CA GLU A 481 -8.10 24.15 -14.69
C GLU A 481 -9.51 23.61 -15.01
N HIS A 482 -9.61 22.41 -15.60
CA HIS A 482 -10.90 21.79 -15.88
C HIS A 482 -11.63 21.29 -14.62
N TRP A 483 -10.93 21.19 -13.48
CA TRP A 483 -11.51 20.82 -12.18
C TRP A 483 -12.16 21.99 -11.43
N TYR A 484 -12.10 23.22 -11.95
CA TYR A 484 -12.58 24.45 -11.28
C TYR A 484 -13.98 24.31 -10.66
N PHE A 485 -14.94 23.82 -11.44
CA PHE A 485 -16.33 23.64 -10.99
C PHE A 485 -16.55 22.41 -10.11
N ALA A 486 -15.69 21.39 -10.23
CA ALA A 486 -15.70 20.26 -9.31
C ALA A 486 -15.25 20.69 -7.91
N LEU A 487 -14.23 21.56 -7.82
CA LEU A 487 -13.80 22.19 -6.56
C LEU A 487 -14.91 23.07 -5.95
N MET A 488 -15.64 23.83 -6.77
CA MET A 488 -16.82 24.59 -6.29
C MET A 488 -17.89 23.66 -5.71
N ALA A 489 -18.27 22.60 -6.42
CA ALA A 489 -19.31 21.68 -5.96
C ALA A 489 -18.87 20.89 -4.70
N TYR A 490 -17.62 20.43 -4.66
CA TYR A 490 -17.02 19.73 -3.52
C TYR A 490 -17.02 20.57 -2.24
N ARG A 491 -16.65 21.86 -2.35
CA ARG A 491 -16.65 22.79 -1.21
C ARG A 491 -18.06 23.31 -0.88
N GLY A 492 -18.97 23.25 -1.83
CA GLY A 492 -20.36 23.74 -1.81
C GLY A 492 -20.48 25.13 -2.44
N PHE A 493 -21.63 25.43 -3.07
CA PHE A 493 -21.91 26.72 -3.72
C PHE A 493 -22.19 27.87 -2.73
N THR A 494 -21.24 28.12 -1.83
CA THR A 494 -21.27 29.12 -0.75
C THR A 494 -20.31 30.28 -1.04
N GLU A 495 -20.35 31.35 -0.24
CA GLU A 495 -19.57 32.57 -0.47
C GLU A 495 -18.05 32.34 -0.59
N ASP A 496 -17.50 31.37 0.14
CA ASP A 496 -16.08 30.98 0.07
C ASP A 496 -15.68 30.37 -1.29
N THR A 497 -16.64 30.01 -2.14
CA THR A 497 -16.44 29.57 -3.53
C THR A 497 -16.87 30.61 -4.56
N ASN A 498 -17.29 31.81 -4.15
CA ASN A 498 -17.81 32.81 -5.09
C ASN A 498 -16.70 33.24 -6.06
N PRO A 499 -16.83 32.96 -7.38
CA PRO A 499 -15.77 33.21 -8.35
C PRO A 499 -15.51 34.70 -8.60
N GLN A 500 -16.38 35.58 -8.09
CA GLN A 500 -16.21 37.04 -8.14
C GLN A 500 -15.27 37.58 -7.04
N LYS A 501 -14.91 36.77 -6.03
CA LYS A 501 -13.96 37.13 -4.99
C LYS A 501 -12.55 36.69 -5.37
N THR A 502 -11.54 37.51 -5.12
CA THR A 502 -10.13 37.20 -5.44
C THR A 502 -9.48 36.23 -4.45
N ASP A 503 -10.08 36.02 -3.29
CA ASP A 503 -9.61 35.18 -2.17
C ASP A 503 -10.43 33.88 -2.02
N ASN A 504 -11.17 33.46 -3.06
CA ASN A 504 -11.99 32.25 -3.02
C ASN A 504 -11.15 30.96 -2.90
N PHE A 505 -11.83 29.86 -2.54
CA PHE A 505 -11.22 28.53 -2.39
C PHE A 505 -10.46 28.10 -3.65
N GLN A 506 -11.04 28.28 -4.84
CA GLN A 506 -10.43 27.86 -6.10
C GLN A 506 -9.12 28.61 -6.36
N HIS A 507 -9.08 29.93 -6.12
CA HIS A 507 -7.86 30.73 -6.22
C HIS A 507 -6.78 30.22 -5.26
N SER A 508 -7.14 29.90 -4.02
CA SER A 508 -6.22 29.33 -3.03
C SER A 508 -5.64 27.98 -3.48
N ILE A 509 -6.47 27.10 -4.07
CA ILE A 509 -6.04 25.82 -4.65
C ILE A 509 -5.05 26.04 -5.80
N TYR A 510 -5.41 26.85 -6.80
CA TYR A 510 -4.56 27.04 -7.99
C TYR A 510 -3.26 27.78 -7.66
N LYS A 511 -3.30 28.75 -6.72
CA LYS A 511 -2.10 29.38 -6.18
C LYS A 511 -1.17 28.37 -5.52
N TYR A 512 -1.69 27.51 -4.63
CA TYR A 512 -0.90 26.47 -3.99
C TYR A 512 -0.26 25.52 -5.01
N ILE A 513 -0.99 25.14 -6.06
CA ILE A 513 -0.45 24.29 -7.15
C ILE A 513 0.66 24.99 -7.92
N ALA A 514 0.49 26.27 -8.27
CA ALA A 514 1.54 27.06 -8.93
C ALA A 514 2.80 27.15 -8.05
N ASP A 515 2.63 27.43 -6.76
CA ASP A 515 3.72 27.54 -5.77
C ASP A 515 4.49 26.22 -5.63
N ILE A 516 3.82 25.05 -5.52
CA ILE A 516 4.51 23.75 -5.35
C ILE A 516 5.08 23.18 -6.66
N THR A 517 4.50 23.49 -7.83
CA THR A 517 4.96 22.93 -9.11
C THR A 517 5.94 23.84 -9.84
N THR A 518 6.03 25.12 -9.47
CA THR A 518 6.77 26.17 -10.20
C THR A 518 6.33 26.34 -11.66
N ARG A 519 5.06 26.07 -11.95
CA ARG A 519 4.47 26.15 -13.31
C ARG A 519 3.51 27.33 -13.40
N ASP A 520 3.63 28.08 -14.49
CA ASP A 520 2.62 29.05 -14.88
C ASP A 520 1.34 28.31 -15.28
N LEU A 521 0.30 28.40 -14.44
CA LEU A 521 -1.01 27.84 -14.72
C LEU A 521 -1.79 28.72 -15.71
N GLN A 522 -2.74 28.13 -16.43
CA GLN A 522 -3.58 28.86 -17.38
C GLN A 522 -4.58 29.75 -16.62
N GLU A 523 -4.70 31.02 -17.04
CA GLU A 523 -5.67 31.94 -16.43
C GLU A 523 -7.11 31.45 -16.63
N ILE A 524 -7.87 31.41 -15.54
CA ILE A 524 -9.30 31.03 -15.55
C ILE A 524 -10.11 32.18 -16.19
N PRO A 525 -10.98 31.91 -17.19
CA PRO A 525 -11.82 32.94 -17.79
C PRO A 525 -12.77 33.54 -16.75
N TYR A 526 -13.25 34.76 -17.00
CA TYR A 526 -14.25 35.39 -16.14
C TYR A 526 -15.51 34.51 -15.99
N ILE A 527 -15.78 34.06 -14.76
CA ILE A 527 -16.91 33.18 -14.42
C ILE A 527 -18.07 34.02 -13.89
N GLU A 528 -19.11 34.14 -14.70
CA GLU A 528 -20.30 34.92 -14.39
C GLU A 528 -21.16 34.24 -13.31
N ALA A 529 -21.35 34.93 -12.19
CA ALA A 529 -22.07 34.43 -11.03
C ALA A 529 -22.95 35.51 -10.38
N SER A 530 -23.98 35.05 -9.68
CA SER A 530 -24.84 35.86 -8.80
C SER A 530 -24.94 35.21 -7.42
N GLN A 531 -25.27 35.98 -6.38
CA GLN A 531 -25.42 35.48 -5.02
C GLN A 531 -26.80 35.84 -4.47
N TYR A 532 -27.49 34.89 -3.87
CA TYR A 532 -28.79 35.10 -3.21
C TYR A 532 -28.89 34.21 -1.98
N ASN A 533 -29.21 34.81 -0.82
CA ASN A 533 -29.27 34.12 0.49
C ASN A 533 -28.06 33.22 0.79
N GLY A 534 -26.85 33.73 0.52
CA GLY A 534 -25.58 32.99 0.73
C GLY A 534 -25.25 31.91 -0.31
N VAL A 535 -26.16 31.61 -1.24
CA VAL A 535 -25.96 30.62 -2.30
C VAL A 535 -25.44 31.30 -3.57
N VAL A 536 -24.33 30.79 -4.12
CA VAL A 536 -23.75 31.21 -5.40
C VAL A 536 -24.45 30.49 -6.54
N LYS A 537 -24.87 31.24 -7.57
CA LYS A 537 -25.52 30.71 -8.78
C LYS A 537 -24.75 31.12 -10.02
N LEU A 538 -24.34 30.12 -10.80
CA LEU A 538 -23.65 30.27 -12.09
C LEU A 538 -24.66 30.39 -13.22
N THR A 539 -24.44 31.31 -14.16
CA THR A 539 -25.41 31.59 -15.24
C THR A 539 -25.16 30.79 -16.52
N LYS A 540 -23.93 30.29 -16.74
CA LYS A 540 -23.51 29.52 -17.92
C LYS A 540 -23.11 28.09 -17.55
N LYS A 541 -23.41 27.14 -18.45
CA LYS A 541 -23.04 25.72 -18.30
C LYS A 541 -21.67 25.34 -18.88
N VAL A 542 -21.17 26.06 -19.87
CA VAL A 542 -19.91 25.74 -20.55
C VAL A 542 -19.09 27.01 -20.74
N TYR A 543 -17.83 26.98 -20.30
CA TYR A 543 -16.89 28.10 -20.43
C TYR A 543 -15.76 27.74 -21.41
N PRO A 544 -15.37 28.64 -22.32
CA PRO A 544 -14.19 28.44 -23.16
C PRO A 544 -12.92 28.69 -22.36
N LEU A 545 -11.90 27.86 -22.58
CA LEU A 545 -10.55 28.03 -22.05
C LEU A 545 -9.58 27.77 -23.22
N GLU A 546 -8.67 28.69 -23.50
CA GLU A 546 -7.67 28.55 -24.56
C GLU A 546 -6.40 27.91 -24.00
N GLY A 547 -6.26 26.60 -24.22
CA GLY A 547 -5.23 25.79 -23.56
C GLY A 547 -5.59 25.41 -22.12
N ALA A 548 -4.76 24.60 -21.47
CA ALA A 548 -4.86 24.26 -20.06
C ALA A 548 -3.53 23.61 -19.61
N THR A 549 -3.31 23.53 -18.30
CA THR A 549 -2.13 22.90 -17.71
C THR A 549 -2.38 21.42 -17.47
N GLU A 550 -1.63 20.58 -18.21
CA GLU A 550 -1.61 19.13 -18.02
C GLU A 550 -1.07 18.76 -16.63
N ALA A 551 -1.84 18.00 -15.86
CA ALA A 551 -1.44 17.44 -14.57
C ALA A 551 -0.25 16.49 -14.74
N THR A 552 0.76 16.65 -13.89
CA THR A 552 1.99 15.87 -13.98
C THR A 552 1.83 14.48 -13.36
N SER A 553 0.86 14.25 -12.46
CA SER A 553 0.68 12.98 -11.75
C SER A 553 -0.07 11.87 -12.50
N LEU A 554 -0.65 12.19 -13.67
CA LEU A 554 -1.59 11.30 -14.38
C LEU A 554 -1.04 10.70 -15.67
N TYR A 555 0.27 10.78 -15.91
CA TYR A 555 0.88 10.09 -17.04
C TYR A 555 0.82 8.57 -16.85
N THR A 556 0.53 7.85 -17.94
CA THR A 556 0.32 6.40 -17.95
C THR A 556 1.49 5.62 -18.53
N ASN A 557 1.56 4.31 -18.24
CA ASN A 557 2.54 3.42 -18.85
C ASN A 557 2.43 3.44 -20.40
N ASN A 558 3.59 3.55 -21.05
CA ASN A 558 3.81 3.74 -22.48
C ASN A 558 3.33 5.09 -23.04
N GLN A 559 3.00 6.07 -22.19
CA GLN A 559 2.78 7.44 -22.64
C GLN A 559 4.10 8.07 -23.11
N LYS A 560 4.05 8.68 -24.30
CA LYS A 560 5.14 9.51 -24.83
C LYS A 560 5.14 10.87 -24.14
N GLY A 561 6.33 11.35 -23.81
CA GLY A 561 6.55 12.70 -23.31
C GLY A 561 7.89 13.25 -23.78
N TYR A 562 8.19 14.47 -23.35
CA TYR A 562 9.48 15.11 -23.60
C TYR A 562 9.88 16.02 -22.45
N ILE A 563 11.18 16.29 -22.35
CA ILE A 563 11.71 17.26 -21.39
C ILE A 563 11.32 18.67 -21.84
N TYR A 564 10.46 19.38 -21.10
CA TYR A 564 10.06 20.74 -21.46
C TYR A 564 10.85 21.83 -20.73
N THR A 565 11.47 21.50 -19.60
CA THR A 565 12.35 22.42 -18.86
C THR A 565 13.72 22.56 -19.53
N GLY A 566 14.52 23.57 -19.13
CA GLY A 566 15.82 23.87 -19.78
C GLY A 566 16.80 22.69 -19.83
N LYS A 567 16.87 21.90 -18.74
CA LYS A 567 17.51 20.57 -18.68
C LYS A 567 16.74 19.71 -17.68
N GLY A 568 16.40 18.48 -18.04
CA GLY A 568 15.91 17.46 -17.12
C GLY A 568 17.08 16.67 -16.52
N VAL A 569 16.85 16.00 -15.39
CA VAL A 569 17.85 15.13 -14.74
C VAL A 569 17.31 13.71 -14.66
N LEU A 570 18.10 12.75 -15.15
CA LEU A 570 17.82 11.32 -15.05
C LEU A 570 18.61 10.73 -13.87
N TYR A 571 17.93 10.04 -12.97
CA TYR A 571 18.49 9.37 -11.80
C TYR A 571 18.40 7.84 -11.91
N ASN A 572 19.25 7.11 -11.20
CA ASN A 572 19.17 5.64 -11.11
C ASN A 572 17.99 5.16 -10.24
N GLN A 573 17.66 5.95 -9.23
CA GLN A 573 16.55 5.80 -8.27
C GLN A 573 15.99 7.20 -7.98
N PRO A 574 14.73 7.35 -7.53
CA PRO A 574 14.11 8.65 -7.26
C PRO A 574 14.98 9.57 -6.39
N GLY A 575 15.52 10.63 -6.98
CA GLY A 575 16.27 11.68 -6.29
C GLY A 575 17.72 11.35 -5.88
N GLU A 576 18.20 10.12 -6.10
CA GLU A 576 19.50 9.65 -5.60
C GLU A 576 20.67 10.00 -6.57
N LYS A 577 21.22 9.01 -7.27
CA LYS A 577 22.42 9.18 -8.10
C LYS A 577 22.03 9.59 -9.52
N VAL A 578 22.46 10.78 -9.91
CA VAL A 578 22.35 11.28 -11.29
C VAL A 578 23.09 10.35 -12.25
N LEU A 579 22.39 9.94 -13.31
CA LEU A 579 22.93 9.21 -14.46
C LEU A 579 23.38 10.18 -15.55
N THR A 580 22.52 11.12 -15.94
CA THR A 580 22.82 12.15 -16.95
C THR A 580 21.84 13.33 -16.87
N SER A 581 22.17 14.43 -17.54
CA SER A 581 21.22 15.50 -17.86
C SER A 581 20.63 15.28 -19.25
N LEU A 582 19.33 15.54 -19.42
CA LEU A 582 18.64 15.45 -20.70
C LEU A 582 18.31 16.87 -21.20
N PRO A 583 18.69 17.22 -22.44
CA PRO A 583 18.31 18.49 -23.05
C PRO A 583 16.80 18.73 -23.10
N LYS A 584 16.40 20.01 -23.23
CA LYS A 584 15.04 20.37 -23.61
C LYS A 584 14.65 19.71 -24.94
N TYR A 585 13.39 19.31 -25.07
CA TYR A 585 12.79 18.55 -26.15
C TYR A 585 13.31 17.11 -26.34
N THR A 586 14.16 16.60 -25.45
CA THR A 586 14.53 15.17 -25.47
C THR A 586 13.28 14.30 -25.24
N PRO A 587 12.95 13.36 -26.15
CA PRO A 587 11.81 12.46 -25.98
C PRO A 587 12.07 11.42 -24.90
N VAL A 588 11.02 11.07 -24.15
CA VAL A 588 11.01 10.03 -23.12
C VAL A 588 9.75 9.17 -23.24
N LEU A 589 9.85 7.91 -22.86
CA LEU A 589 8.74 6.96 -22.83
C LEU A 589 8.51 6.51 -21.39
N ILE A 590 7.34 6.84 -20.85
CA ILE A 590 6.97 6.58 -19.45
C ILE A 590 6.62 5.10 -19.28
N ARG A 591 7.01 4.46 -18.18
CA ARG A 591 6.89 3.00 -17.97
C ARG A 591 6.09 2.57 -16.75
N GLU A 592 6.09 3.38 -15.72
CA GLU A 592 5.41 3.12 -14.46
C GLU A 592 4.62 4.38 -14.08
N ASN A 593 3.65 4.23 -13.19
CA ASN A 593 2.91 5.38 -12.66
C ASN A 593 3.84 6.29 -11.84
N ALA A 594 3.38 7.50 -11.51
CA ALA A 594 4.13 8.38 -10.62
C ALA A 594 4.39 7.71 -9.26
N MET A 595 5.57 7.96 -8.70
CA MET A 595 5.91 7.64 -7.32
C MET A 595 6.36 8.91 -6.58
N LEU A 596 6.02 9.01 -5.30
CA LEU A 596 6.43 10.13 -4.46
C LEU A 596 7.77 9.82 -3.79
N LYS A 597 8.71 10.76 -3.81
CA LYS A 597 9.93 10.71 -3.02
C LYS A 597 10.35 12.11 -2.61
N ASP A 598 10.54 12.31 -1.30
CA ASP A 598 11.02 13.56 -0.69
C ASP A 598 10.24 14.79 -1.18
N GLY A 599 8.90 14.67 -1.23
CA GLY A 599 7.96 15.70 -1.67
C GLY A 599 7.79 15.87 -3.19
N HIS A 600 8.58 15.17 -4.01
CA HIS A 600 8.57 15.27 -5.48
C HIS A 600 8.01 14.01 -6.15
N LEU A 601 7.28 14.21 -7.26
CA LEU A 601 6.83 13.10 -8.11
C LEU A 601 7.94 12.68 -9.07
N PHE A 602 8.18 11.38 -9.18
CA PHE A 602 9.10 10.78 -10.15
C PHE A 602 8.37 9.80 -11.07
N TYR A 603 8.81 9.77 -12.33
CA TYR A 603 8.44 8.77 -13.32
C TYR A 603 9.65 7.97 -13.74
N LYS A 604 9.47 6.65 -13.81
CA LYS A 604 10.41 5.78 -14.51
C LYS A 604 10.21 5.91 -16.02
N VAL A 605 11.30 6.15 -16.73
CA VAL A 605 11.28 6.37 -18.19
C VAL A 605 12.37 5.59 -18.91
N ASN A 606 12.14 5.36 -20.20
CA ASN A 606 13.18 5.12 -21.19
C ASN A 606 13.51 6.43 -21.92
N THR A 607 14.80 6.67 -22.11
CA THR A 607 15.34 7.73 -22.98
C THR A 607 15.69 7.18 -24.35
N PHE A 608 15.90 8.08 -25.32
CA PHE A 608 16.25 7.75 -26.71
C PHE A 608 17.53 6.89 -26.86
N ASN A 609 18.51 7.06 -25.97
CA ASN A 609 19.78 6.31 -25.98
C ASN A 609 19.69 4.96 -25.24
N GLY A 610 18.48 4.49 -24.92
CA GLY A 610 18.24 3.20 -24.27
C GLY A 610 18.51 3.20 -22.76
N GLN A 611 18.83 4.33 -22.14
CA GLN A 611 18.94 4.41 -20.68
C GLN A 611 17.56 4.26 -20.03
N ASN A 612 17.57 3.64 -18.86
CA ASN A 612 16.42 3.51 -17.97
C ASN A 612 16.74 4.30 -16.70
N GLY A 613 15.77 5.03 -16.16
CA GLY A 613 15.95 5.76 -14.90
C GLY A 613 14.70 6.55 -14.52
N TYR A 614 14.83 7.35 -13.47
CA TYR A 614 13.75 8.16 -12.93
C TYR A 614 13.98 9.64 -13.24
N ILE A 615 12.91 10.35 -13.61
CA ILE A 615 12.91 11.80 -13.84
C ILE A 615 11.79 12.40 -13.03
N ARG A 616 12.00 13.59 -12.46
CA ARG A 616 10.94 14.33 -11.78
C ARG A 616 9.85 14.78 -12.75
N ALA A 617 8.59 14.62 -12.37
CA ALA A 617 7.43 14.92 -13.21
C ALA A 617 7.41 16.39 -13.68
N GLU A 618 7.93 17.31 -12.85
CA GLU A 618 8.11 18.74 -13.17
C GLU A 618 8.99 19.03 -14.41
N HIS A 619 9.80 18.07 -14.88
CA HIS A 619 10.59 18.21 -16.11
C HIS A 619 9.86 17.70 -17.36
N ILE A 620 8.82 16.88 -17.21
CA ILE A 620 8.17 16.14 -18.30
C ILE A 620 6.89 16.86 -18.74
N LYS A 621 6.65 16.91 -20.05
CA LYS A 621 5.35 17.25 -20.63
C LYS A 621 4.89 16.14 -21.57
N GLY A 622 3.59 15.85 -21.58
CA GLY A 622 2.98 14.91 -22.52
C GLY A 622 3.10 15.41 -23.95
N GLY A 623 3.30 14.50 -24.91
CA GLY A 623 3.34 14.85 -26.32
C GLY A 623 3.69 13.67 -27.21
N ASP A 624 3.08 13.62 -28.41
CA ASP A 624 3.38 12.60 -29.40
C ASP A 624 4.73 12.86 -30.09
N VAL A 625 5.82 12.54 -29.40
CA VAL A 625 7.19 12.70 -29.89
C VAL A 625 7.80 11.32 -30.06
N THR A 626 8.30 11.03 -31.27
CA THR A 626 8.91 9.73 -31.60
C THR A 626 10.36 9.69 -31.16
N ILE A 627 10.72 8.58 -30.51
CA ILE A 627 12.10 8.20 -30.21
C ILE A 627 12.68 7.56 -31.47
N PHE A 628 13.65 8.23 -32.10
CA PHE A 628 14.38 7.67 -33.24
C PHE A 628 15.60 6.89 -32.76
N SER A 629 15.72 5.63 -33.18
CA SER A 629 16.75 4.69 -32.70
C SER A 629 18.17 4.98 -33.20
N ASP A 630 18.32 5.85 -34.20
CA ASP A 630 19.57 6.13 -34.90
C ASP A 630 20.17 7.51 -34.60
N ILE A 631 19.57 8.27 -33.66
CA ILE A 631 20.13 9.54 -33.17
C ILE A 631 20.86 9.32 -31.85
N VAL A 632 22.18 9.51 -31.87
CA VAL A 632 23.06 9.33 -30.69
C VAL A 632 23.49 10.67 -30.06
N GLN A 633 23.40 11.78 -30.81
CA GLN A 633 23.91 13.09 -30.37
C GLN A 633 22.81 13.93 -29.71
N ASP A 634 23.01 14.28 -28.44
CA ASP A 634 22.09 15.06 -27.60
C ASP A 634 21.53 16.33 -28.27
N GLU A 635 22.38 17.13 -28.94
CA GLU A 635 21.93 18.34 -29.63
C GLU A 635 21.00 18.04 -30.82
N VAL A 636 21.25 16.94 -31.54
CA VAL A 636 20.41 16.51 -32.67
C VAL A 636 19.08 15.99 -32.16
N VAL A 637 19.06 15.26 -31.03
CA VAL A 637 17.82 14.81 -30.38
C VAL A 637 16.96 16.00 -29.95
N SER A 638 17.55 17.00 -29.30
CA SER A 638 16.87 18.24 -28.90
C SER A 638 16.27 18.98 -30.10
N ALA A 639 17.07 19.18 -31.16
CA ALA A 639 16.60 19.87 -32.36
C ALA A 639 15.52 19.09 -33.13
N VAL A 640 15.64 17.76 -33.20
CA VAL A 640 14.63 16.91 -33.82
C VAL A 640 13.35 16.86 -32.98
N GLY A 641 13.43 16.79 -31.65
CA GLY A 641 12.27 16.86 -30.76
C GLY A 641 11.52 18.20 -30.87
N TYR A 642 12.25 19.33 -30.91
CA TYR A 642 11.67 20.66 -31.14
C TYR A 642 10.89 20.73 -32.46
N LEU A 643 11.47 20.21 -33.54
CA LEU A 643 10.87 20.22 -34.88
C LEU A 643 9.74 19.18 -35.02
N GLN A 644 9.77 18.06 -34.29
CA GLN A 644 8.66 17.11 -34.19
C GLN A 644 7.42 17.77 -33.56
N LEU A 645 7.59 18.47 -32.43
CA LEU A 645 6.51 19.17 -31.74
C LEU A 645 5.88 20.32 -32.55
N ARG A 646 6.55 20.77 -33.61
CA ARG A 646 6.06 21.76 -34.57
C ARG A 646 5.52 21.12 -35.87
N GLY A 647 5.46 19.79 -35.93
CA GLY A 647 5.00 19.04 -37.10
C GLY A 647 5.92 19.11 -38.32
N VAL A 648 7.21 19.46 -38.12
CA VAL A 648 8.21 19.67 -39.18
C VAL A 648 8.98 18.38 -39.52
N ILE A 649 9.17 17.50 -38.54
CA ILE A 649 9.84 16.21 -38.69
C ILE A 649 8.89 15.09 -38.26
N GLU A 650 8.81 14.04 -39.08
CA GLU A 650 8.06 12.81 -38.80
C GLU A 650 9.00 11.57 -38.75
N GLY A 651 10.20 11.70 -39.31
CA GLY A 651 11.14 10.58 -39.50
C GLY A 651 10.78 9.69 -40.69
N TYR A 652 11.10 8.41 -40.59
CA TYR A 652 10.74 7.35 -41.53
C TYR A 652 9.91 6.27 -40.82
N GLY A 653 9.08 5.53 -41.58
CA GLY A 653 8.17 4.51 -41.04
C GLY A 653 8.86 3.28 -40.41
N ASP A 654 10.18 3.20 -40.46
CA ASP A 654 11.02 2.21 -39.78
C ASP A 654 11.49 2.67 -38.38
N GLY A 655 11.08 3.86 -37.92
CA GLY A 655 11.51 4.44 -36.65
C GLY A 655 12.88 5.12 -36.69
N THR A 656 13.43 5.39 -37.88
CA THR A 656 14.71 6.11 -38.06
C THR A 656 14.52 7.57 -38.47
N PHE A 657 15.54 8.39 -38.20
CA PHE A 657 15.62 9.78 -38.68
C PHE A 657 16.68 9.97 -39.79
N ARG A 658 17.70 9.12 -39.82
CA ARG A 658 18.85 9.07 -40.74
C ARG A 658 19.74 10.32 -40.67
N PRO A 659 20.27 10.69 -39.48
CA PRO A 659 20.93 11.99 -39.26
C PRO A 659 22.19 12.24 -40.10
N TYR A 660 22.88 11.18 -40.54
CA TYR A 660 24.12 11.26 -41.32
C TYR A 660 23.90 11.25 -42.84
N GLN A 661 22.68 11.00 -43.33
CA GLN A 661 22.38 11.05 -44.75
C GLN A 661 22.40 12.51 -45.25
N SER A 662 22.97 12.77 -46.43
CA SER A 662 22.90 14.09 -47.07
C SER A 662 21.45 14.50 -47.32
N LEU A 663 21.10 15.74 -46.97
CA LEU A 663 19.75 16.26 -47.17
C LEU A 663 19.58 16.75 -48.62
N SER A 664 18.61 16.19 -49.35
CA SER A 664 18.24 16.70 -50.67
C SER A 664 17.42 17.98 -50.58
N ARG A 665 17.52 18.80 -51.63
CA ARG A 665 16.89 20.14 -51.71
C ARG A 665 15.37 20.10 -51.57
N GLU A 666 14.70 19.06 -52.06
CA GLU A 666 13.26 18.85 -51.86
C GLU A 666 12.86 18.55 -50.40
N HIS A 667 13.70 17.83 -49.64
CA HIS A 667 13.43 17.57 -48.23
C HIS A 667 13.67 18.82 -47.38
N ALA A 668 14.71 19.61 -47.70
CA ALA A 668 14.89 20.95 -47.13
C ALA A 668 13.68 21.85 -47.42
N ALA A 669 13.12 21.77 -48.63
CA ALA A 669 11.91 22.51 -49.00
C ALA A 669 10.69 22.10 -48.16
N LYS A 670 10.44 20.79 -47.95
CA LYS A 670 9.38 20.33 -47.03
C LYS A 670 9.56 20.93 -45.63
N MET A 671 10.75 20.81 -45.05
CA MET A 671 11.01 21.26 -43.68
C MET A 671 10.84 22.77 -43.50
N ILE A 672 11.32 23.60 -44.44
CA ILE A 672 11.20 25.06 -44.35
C ILE A 672 9.75 25.51 -44.52
N VAL A 673 9.03 24.97 -45.51
CA VAL A 673 7.62 25.32 -45.76
C VAL A 673 6.76 25.00 -44.53
N GLN A 674 6.99 23.84 -43.91
CA GLN A 674 6.26 23.38 -42.73
C GLN A 674 6.59 24.21 -41.47
N GLU A 675 7.86 24.53 -41.23
CA GLU A 675 8.26 25.37 -40.08
C GLU A 675 7.74 26.81 -40.20
N LEU A 676 7.84 27.40 -41.38
CA LEU A 676 7.40 28.76 -41.63
C LEU A 676 5.89 28.88 -41.95
N GLN A 677 5.18 27.75 -42.05
CA GLN A 677 3.75 27.67 -42.41
C GLN A 677 3.42 28.45 -43.70
N LEU A 678 4.30 28.34 -44.70
CA LEU A 678 4.17 29.07 -45.96
C LEU A 678 3.09 28.45 -46.85
N THR A 679 2.24 29.29 -47.42
CA THR A 679 1.15 28.87 -48.32
C THR A 679 1.48 29.16 -49.78
N LYS A 680 0.98 28.31 -50.68
CA LYS A 680 1.09 28.53 -52.12
C LYS A 680 0.00 29.48 -52.59
N ASP A 681 0.34 30.46 -53.42
CA ASP A 681 -0.65 31.20 -54.19
C ASP A 681 -1.26 30.25 -55.25
N PRO A 682 -2.60 30.07 -55.31
CA PRO A 682 -3.25 29.21 -56.30
C PRO A 682 -2.95 29.58 -57.76
N THR A 683 -2.67 30.87 -58.03
CA THR A 683 -2.33 31.39 -59.35
C THR A 683 -0.87 31.15 -59.73
N TYR A 684 0.00 30.86 -58.76
CA TYR A 684 1.43 30.69 -59.00
C TYR A 684 1.73 29.42 -59.80
N LYS A 685 2.35 29.63 -60.97
CA LYS A 685 2.91 28.59 -61.84
C LYS A 685 4.42 28.53 -61.61
N MET A 686 4.89 27.35 -61.22
CA MET A 686 6.32 27.06 -61.08
C MET A 686 7.04 27.38 -62.40
N LYS A 687 8.18 28.06 -62.31
CA LYS A 687 9.01 28.48 -63.44
C LYS A 687 10.17 27.52 -63.70
N SER A 688 10.55 26.75 -62.68
CA SER A 688 11.65 25.79 -62.73
C SER A 688 11.46 24.74 -63.83
N THR A 689 12.53 24.48 -64.57
CA THR A 689 12.51 23.59 -65.75
C THR A 689 12.77 22.11 -65.43
N ASP A 690 13.04 21.78 -64.17
CA ASP A 690 13.56 20.49 -63.71
C ASP A 690 12.73 19.80 -62.61
N VAL A 691 11.47 20.22 -62.42
CA VAL A 691 10.53 19.60 -61.47
C VAL A 691 9.19 19.32 -62.17
N ASN A 692 8.85 18.03 -62.30
CA ASN A 692 7.54 17.61 -62.77
C ASN A 692 6.49 17.73 -61.65
N LYS A 693 5.22 17.96 -62.02
CA LYS A 693 4.04 17.97 -61.14
C LYS A 693 3.88 16.67 -60.33
N ASP A 694 4.34 15.55 -60.89
CA ASP A 694 4.30 14.23 -60.23
C ASP A 694 5.34 14.07 -59.11
N ASN A 695 6.21 15.07 -58.88
CA ASN A 695 7.11 15.05 -57.72
C ASN A 695 6.29 15.21 -56.43
N LEU A 696 6.45 14.27 -55.49
CA LEU A 696 5.83 14.28 -54.15
C LEU A 696 5.98 15.61 -53.38
N TYR A 697 7.03 16.37 -53.66
CA TYR A 697 7.34 17.66 -53.03
C TYR A 697 7.09 18.87 -53.95
N TYR A 698 6.39 18.70 -55.08
CA TYR A 698 6.13 19.75 -56.07
C TYR A 698 5.53 21.01 -55.46
N THR A 699 4.57 20.87 -54.53
CA THR A 699 3.93 22.00 -53.85
C THR A 699 4.91 22.79 -52.99
N GLN A 700 5.72 22.12 -52.18
CA GLN A 700 6.69 22.76 -51.27
C GLN A 700 7.83 23.43 -52.06
N LEU A 701 8.25 22.79 -53.16
CA LEU A 701 9.19 23.37 -54.12
C LEU A 701 8.61 24.61 -54.82
N ALA A 702 7.34 24.58 -55.23
CA ALA A 702 6.66 25.73 -55.83
C ALA A 702 6.55 26.91 -54.84
N ILE A 703 6.29 26.62 -53.57
CA ILE A 703 6.26 27.65 -52.51
C ILE A 703 7.64 28.29 -52.35
N LEU A 704 8.72 27.51 -52.20
CA LEU A 704 10.05 28.13 -52.05
C LEU A 704 10.54 28.89 -53.30
N GLU A 705 10.07 28.54 -54.49
CA GLU A 705 10.30 29.32 -55.71
C GLU A 705 9.47 30.60 -55.75
N GLN A 706 8.20 30.55 -55.31
CA GLN A 706 7.32 31.72 -55.22
C GLN A 706 7.87 32.80 -54.29
N TYR A 707 8.46 32.38 -53.16
CA TYR A 707 9.05 33.27 -52.16
C TYR A 707 10.54 33.61 -52.45
N ASP A 708 11.08 33.20 -53.60
CA ASP A 708 12.50 33.40 -54.01
C ASP A 708 13.54 32.88 -52.98
N ILE A 709 13.13 31.91 -52.16
CA ILE A 709 13.98 31.23 -51.18
C ILE A 709 14.90 30.22 -51.90
N MET A 710 14.37 29.52 -52.92
CA MET A 710 15.09 28.51 -53.70
C MET A 710 14.75 28.62 -55.20
N GLY A 711 15.72 28.34 -56.09
CA GLY A 711 15.48 28.26 -57.55
C GLY A 711 16.09 29.37 -58.40
N ARG A 712 16.75 30.37 -57.79
CA ARG A 712 17.54 31.39 -58.52
C ARG A 712 18.51 30.70 -59.50
N GLY A 713 18.29 30.91 -60.80
CA GLY A 713 18.97 30.18 -61.88
C GLY A 713 18.06 29.28 -62.75
N GLY A 714 16.74 29.23 -62.49
CA GLY A 714 15.75 28.55 -63.35
C GLY A 714 15.68 27.03 -63.19
N LYS A 715 16.36 26.50 -62.16
CA LYS A 715 16.42 25.09 -61.78
C LYS A 715 16.43 24.95 -60.25
N LEU A 716 15.57 24.09 -59.72
CA LEU A 716 15.42 23.82 -58.29
C LEU A 716 16.29 22.65 -57.84
N ARG A 717 16.58 21.70 -58.73
CA ARG A 717 17.42 20.51 -58.57
C ARG A 717 16.99 19.65 -57.37
N PRO A 718 15.75 19.16 -57.35
CA PRO A 718 15.08 18.66 -56.13
C PRO A 718 15.80 17.49 -55.47
N LYS A 719 16.41 16.59 -56.26
CA LYS A 719 17.14 15.41 -55.78
C LYS A 719 18.61 15.67 -55.41
N GLU A 720 19.20 16.80 -55.81
CA GLU A 720 20.59 17.11 -55.46
C GLU A 720 20.72 17.39 -53.95
N PRO A 721 21.85 17.02 -53.32
CA PRO A 721 22.14 17.38 -51.94
C PRO A 721 22.33 18.90 -51.80
N LEU A 722 21.96 19.44 -50.64
CA LEU A 722 22.14 20.85 -50.30
C LEU A 722 23.55 21.08 -49.73
N THR A 723 24.36 21.96 -50.35
CA THR A 723 25.67 22.33 -49.81
C THR A 723 25.57 23.35 -48.67
N ARG A 724 26.62 23.47 -47.85
CA ARG A 724 26.66 24.41 -46.71
C ARG A 724 26.49 25.88 -47.13
N GLU A 725 26.99 26.30 -48.28
CA GLU A 725 26.76 27.66 -48.79
C GLU A 725 25.34 27.86 -49.33
N GLN A 726 24.76 26.85 -49.98
CA GLN A 726 23.38 26.90 -50.48
C GLN A 726 22.38 26.90 -49.32
N MET A 727 22.67 26.16 -48.25
CA MET A 727 21.90 26.19 -47.01
C MET A 727 21.93 27.57 -46.35
N ALA A 728 23.09 28.25 -46.32
CA ALA A 728 23.17 29.61 -45.78
C ALA A 728 22.26 30.55 -46.57
N ALA A 729 22.37 30.53 -47.90
CA ALA A 729 21.53 31.33 -48.79
C ALA A 729 20.02 31.07 -48.64
N VAL A 730 19.64 29.80 -48.49
CA VAL A 730 18.24 29.40 -48.29
C VAL A 730 17.71 29.87 -46.93
N LEU A 731 18.46 29.66 -45.84
CA LEU A 731 18.04 30.07 -44.50
C LEU A 731 18.03 31.60 -44.33
N ALA A 732 19.04 32.31 -44.84
CA ALA A 732 19.10 33.77 -44.79
C ALA A 732 17.89 34.43 -45.47
N ARG A 733 17.44 33.88 -46.61
CA ARG A 733 16.22 34.36 -47.30
C ARG A 733 14.95 33.98 -46.57
N ALA A 734 14.83 32.72 -46.16
CA ALA A 734 13.65 32.21 -45.46
C ALA A 734 13.38 32.91 -44.12
N TYR A 735 14.43 33.32 -43.40
CA TYR A 735 14.37 33.99 -42.11
C TYR A 735 14.75 35.48 -42.16
N SER A 736 14.79 36.08 -43.36
CA SER A 736 15.16 37.50 -43.61
C SER A 736 14.39 38.55 -42.80
N LYS A 737 13.22 38.19 -42.24
CA LYS A 737 12.41 39.08 -41.37
C LYS A 737 12.81 39.06 -39.89
N VAL A 738 13.59 38.07 -39.45
CA VAL A 738 13.99 37.88 -38.04
C VAL A 738 15.50 37.79 -37.84
N TYR A 739 16.25 37.46 -38.89
CA TYR A 739 17.70 37.53 -38.86
C TYR A 739 18.19 38.98 -38.85
N LYS A 740 19.19 39.25 -38.02
CA LYS A 740 19.99 40.47 -38.10
C LYS A 740 20.89 40.43 -39.33
N GLU A 741 21.07 41.59 -39.96
CA GLU A 741 22.17 41.79 -40.89
C GLU A 741 23.52 41.69 -40.15
N ALA A 742 24.58 41.33 -40.87
CA ALA A 742 25.90 41.17 -40.27
C ALA A 742 26.54 42.52 -39.93
N GLU A 743 26.58 42.88 -38.65
CA GLU A 743 27.23 44.11 -38.17
C GLU A 743 28.77 44.00 -38.23
N GLN A 744 29.32 42.78 -38.10
CA GLN A 744 30.75 42.52 -38.22
C GLN A 744 31.02 41.32 -39.14
N GLU A 745 31.85 41.52 -40.17
CA GLU A 745 32.22 40.45 -41.10
C GLU A 745 33.13 39.41 -40.43
N ARG A 746 32.64 38.17 -40.33
CA ARG A 746 33.41 37.02 -39.90
C ARG A 746 34.22 36.44 -41.05
N VAL A 747 35.55 36.63 -40.99
CA VAL A 747 36.46 36.13 -42.03
C VAL A 747 36.74 34.64 -41.87
N PHE A 748 36.15 33.82 -42.75
CA PHE A 748 36.48 32.41 -42.91
C PHE A 748 37.60 32.22 -43.95
N LYS A 749 38.60 31.39 -43.66
CA LYS A 749 39.79 31.18 -44.50
C LYS A 749 39.48 30.59 -45.89
N ASP A 750 38.35 29.91 -46.02
CA ASP A 750 37.87 29.22 -47.24
C ASP A 750 36.70 29.93 -47.94
N VAL A 751 36.29 31.12 -47.48
CA VAL A 751 35.23 31.92 -48.12
C VAL A 751 35.77 33.28 -48.56
N LYS A 752 35.95 33.44 -49.88
CA LYS A 752 36.39 34.73 -50.46
C LYS A 752 35.27 35.76 -50.33
N LYS A 753 35.62 37.04 -50.07
CA LYS A 753 34.65 38.17 -50.05
C LYS A 753 33.83 38.30 -51.35
N THR A 754 34.39 37.86 -52.47
CA THR A 754 33.74 37.86 -53.79
C THR A 754 32.84 36.63 -54.03
N SER A 755 32.65 35.75 -53.04
CA SER A 755 31.73 34.62 -53.17
C SER A 755 30.29 35.11 -53.17
N TRP A 756 29.46 34.55 -54.05
CA TRP A 756 28.02 34.83 -54.12
C TRP A 756 27.29 34.56 -52.79
N SER A 757 27.84 33.65 -51.99
CA SER A 757 27.35 33.21 -50.68
C SER A 757 27.94 33.96 -49.49
N TYR A 758 28.87 34.92 -49.71
CA TYR A 758 29.63 35.56 -48.63
C TYR A 758 28.73 36.29 -47.62
N ASN A 759 27.75 37.07 -48.09
CA ASN A 759 26.84 37.80 -47.19
C ASN A 759 25.93 36.84 -46.41
N ASP A 760 25.32 35.87 -47.12
CA ASP A 760 24.43 34.86 -46.53
C ASP A 760 25.13 34.06 -45.41
N ILE A 761 26.42 33.72 -45.60
CA ILE A 761 27.26 33.03 -44.59
C ILE A 761 27.53 33.92 -43.37
N ASN A 762 27.77 35.23 -43.57
CA ASN A 762 27.99 36.17 -42.48
C ASN A 762 26.72 36.43 -41.65
N ILE A 763 25.55 36.55 -42.31
CA ILE A 763 24.24 36.62 -41.63
C ILE A 763 24.05 35.40 -40.72
N LEU A 764 24.35 34.19 -41.19
CA LEU A 764 24.24 32.98 -40.35
C LEU A 764 25.25 32.95 -39.19
N ALA A 765 26.41 33.62 -39.32
CA ALA A 765 27.40 33.71 -38.26
C ALA A 765 27.01 34.73 -37.18
N GLU A 766 26.52 35.90 -37.57
CA GLU A 766 25.98 36.94 -36.69
C GLU A 766 24.84 36.38 -35.81
N ASN A 767 23.87 35.72 -36.46
CA ASN A 767 22.72 35.10 -35.79
C ASN A 767 23.05 33.77 -35.08
N ARG A 768 24.34 33.39 -34.98
CA ARG A 768 24.84 32.17 -34.31
C ARG A 768 24.24 30.85 -34.81
N ILE A 769 23.71 30.84 -36.03
CA ILE A 769 23.16 29.66 -36.70
C ILE A 769 24.32 28.70 -37.02
N THR A 770 25.39 29.23 -37.61
CA THR A 770 26.68 28.52 -37.75
C THR A 770 27.61 28.80 -36.57
N VAL A 771 28.27 27.75 -36.08
CA VAL A 771 29.20 27.78 -34.93
C VAL A 771 30.65 27.50 -35.34
N LEU A 772 30.93 27.44 -36.65
CA LEU A 772 32.29 27.27 -37.15
C LEU A 772 33.11 28.56 -36.99
N ASN A 773 34.42 28.41 -36.75
CA ASN A 773 35.30 29.53 -36.41
C ASN A 773 36.27 29.91 -37.54
N GLU A 774 37.07 28.97 -38.07
CA GLU A 774 38.13 29.29 -39.05
C GLU A 774 37.78 28.95 -40.50
N TYR A 775 37.08 27.84 -40.73
CA TYR A 775 36.72 27.30 -42.04
C TYR A 775 35.22 27.04 -42.06
N TYR A 776 34.51 27.59 -43.04
CA TYR A 776 33.05 27.42 -43.18
C TYR A 776 32.66 26.15 -43.94
N ARG A 777 33.56 25.66 -44.81
CA ARG A 777 33.43 24.49 -45.68
C ARG A 777 32.26 24.60 -46.66
N PRO A 778 32.19 25.66 -47.50
CA PRO A 778 31.01 26.02 -48.29
C PRO A 778 30.48 24.88 -49.19
N TYR A 779 31.38 24.05 -49.73
CA TYR A 779 31.06 23.00 -50.70
C TYR A 779 30.72 21.63 -50.09
N GLU A 780 30.83 21.44 -48.77
CA GLU A 780 30.38 20.19 -48.14
C GLU A 780 28.85 20.07 -48.19
N ASN A 781 28.33 18.84 -48.33
CA ASN A 781 26.91 18.56 -48.24
C ASN A 781 26.43 18.61 -46.78
N VAL A 782 25.25 19.20 -46.55
CA VAL A 782 24.62 19.24 -45.23
C VAL A 782 23.89 17.93 -44.97
N THR A 783 24.13 17.30 -43.81
CA THR A 783 23.36 16.10 -43.41
C THR A 783 22.01 16.46 -42.81
N ARG A 784 21.07 15.51 -42.77
CA ARG A 784 19.74 15.68 -42.16
C ARG A 784 19.82 16.18 -40.71
N GLY A 785 20.73 15.63 -39.90
CA GLY A 785 20.97 16.06 -38.51
C GLY A 785 21.53 17.47 -38.41
N GLN A 786 22.53 17.80 -39.25
CA GLN A 786 23.07 19.16 -39.30
C GLN A 786 21.99 20.20 -39.69
N PHE A 787 21.16 19.89 -40.68
CA PHE A 787 20.08 20.78 -41.10
C PHE A 787 19.01 20.96 -40.01
N ALA A 788 18.69 19.92 -39.24
CA ALA A 788 17.79 20.03 -38.10
C ALA A 788 18.34 21.00 -37.03
N LEU A 789 19.64 20.92 -36.71
CA LEU A 789 20.30 21.88 -35.81
C LEU A 789 20.22 23.33 -36.35
N PHE A 790 20.52 23.54 -37.63
CA PHE A 790 20.43 24.87 -38.24
C PHE A 790 19.00 25.40 -38.23
N LEU A 791 18.01 24.58 -38.63
CA LEU A 791 16.61 24.98 -38.69
C LEU A 791 16.04 25.25 -37.28
N GLN A 792 16.36 24.45 -36.27
CA GLN A 792 15.94 24.70 -34.89
C GLN A 792 16.53 26.00 -34.34
N ARG A 793 17.81 26.29 -34.59
CA ARG A 793 18.41 27.60 -34.24
C ARG A 793 17.71 28.75 -34.96
N SER A 794 17.39 28.57 -36.24
CA SER A 794 16.67 29.57 -37.07
C SER A 794 15.28 29.87 -36.50
N ALA A 795 14.51 28.82 -36.23
CA ALA A 795 13.15 28.86 -35.71
C ALA A 795 13.06 29.36 -34.26
N SER A 796 14.15 29.28 -33.49
CA SER A 796 14.22 29.82 -32.12
C SER A 796 14.44 31.34 -32.07
N LEU A 797 14.62 32.01 -33.21
CA LEU A 797 14.70 33.48 -33.34
C LEU A 797 13.36 34.11 -33.79
N LYS A 798 12.31 33.30 -33.96
CA LYS A 798 10.95 33.71 -34.34
C LYS A 798 10.02 33.62 -33.14
#